data_AF-A0A5P9H4Y9-F1
#
_entry.id   AF-A0A5P9H4Y9-F1
#
_cell.length_a   1.000
_cell.length_b   1.000
_cell.length_c   1.000
_cell.angle_alpha   90.00
_cell.angle_beta   90.00
_cell.angle_gamma   90.00
#
_symmetry.space_group_name_H-M   'P 1'
#
loop_
_entity.id
_entity.type
_entity.pdbx_description
1 polymer ?
#
loop_
_entity_poly.entity_id
_entity_poly.type
_entity_poly.pdbx_seq_one_letter_code
_entity_poly.pdbx_strand_id
1 'polypeptide(L)'
;MSGDRTHWAWFALIGLTLVALGFRDRLGWLMEFPEAWEWPMTDWLNTGMDWVVDTAGPAFRAFSDLMDYPMSWVREFLHWMPWALTVGLLVIASFAVSGCKLAVFTFLAMFYMVVIGYWTESMNSLALVMVSVPLAVAIGFCVGTWAFYSDQAERVITPTMDTLQTIPVFAYLLPILLLFGFGPVVGLIASVLYAVPPMVRNTTLGLARVDEEVIEAGMMAGATAGQMFWRVRVPSALRQILLGVNQTMLAAFSMIIIASIIGGTSDIGWEVLTHIRKANVAEAILAGVVIALMAMVMDRITARAAMGRSPDAGEDESFVARYRYWIVAAVFTGVMLVLARVFPFLQEYPRAWEFYPADAMNDAFNWLLVEYAGAIKAIKTTALFYLMLPVKMGLEQTISPFSWGFEFTMPMKIGYAVAMAALAGWLLLRRRVRAAIGVALLAILLYFGITGLPWLSIAGVMVLLAWQAGGRRLAIGTGVGLAFLMVAGVWPEATISFYLCGLAVALSFLIGTTLGVIASENDAVSAFLRPISDTLQTMPLFVILIPFVMFFKLGDFTALLAIMAYAIVPAIRYAEHGLRGVSPEVIEAAKACGSSRWQMLWRVRLPLALPQLLLGLNQTIMFGVAMLVITALVGTSDLGQEIYIGLNNGDFGVGMIAGIGMATLAMIADRMTRGYSRKGRAALGQG
;
A
#
# COMPACT_ATOMS: atom_id res chain seq x y z
N MET A 1 -34.86 0.89 -18.38
CA MET A 1 -35.57 2.09 -17.90
C MET A 1 -34.76 3.00 -16.94
N SER A 2 -33.47 2.76 -16.66
CA SER A 2 -32.66 3.58 -15.73
C SER A 2 -31.77 4.65 -16.40
N GLY A 3 -31.59 4.63 -17.73
CA GLY A 3 -30.69 5.54 -18.44
C GLY A 3 -31.17 7.00 -18.45
N ASP A 4 -32.43 7.24 -18.80
CA ASP A 4 -32.93 8.61 -19.03
C ASP A 4 -32.93 9.48 -17.77
N ARG A 5 -33.33 8.94 -16.61
CA ARG A 5 -33.28 9.69 -15.34
C ARG A 5 -31.87 10.14 -14.96
N THR A 6 -30.86 9.31 -15.26
CA THR A 6 -29.47 9.66 -14.96
C THR A 6 -28.90 10.71 -15.92
N HIS A 7 -29.34 10.74 -17.18
CA HIS A 7 -28.91 11.76 -18.14
C HIS A 7 -29.45 13.15 -17.75
N TRP A 8 -30.72 13.24 -17.32
CA TRP A 8 -31.29 14.50 -16.83
C TRP A 8 -30.55 15.06 -15.62
N ALA A 9 -30.14 14.20 -14.67
CA ALA A 9 -29.35 14.62 -13.52
C ALA A 9 -28.01 15.25 -13.94
N TRP A 10 -27.34 14.70 -14.96
CA TRP A 10 -26.10 15.27 -15.49
C TRP A 10 -26.31 16.62 -16.18
N PHE A 11 -27.35 16.76 -17.01
CA PHE A 11 -27.66 18.05 -17.62
C PHE A 11 -28.01 19.12 -16.59
N ALA A 12 -28.79 18.76 -15.57
CA ALA A 12 -29.11 19.66 -14.46
C ALA A 12 -27.85 20.09 -13.71
N LEU A 13 -26.93 19.16 -13.43
CA LEU A 13 -25.67 19.46 -12.78
C LEU A 13 -24.79 20.39 -13.64
N ILE A 14 -24.61 20.07 -14.92
CA ILE A 14 -23.84 20.92 -15.85
C ILE A 14 -24.43 22.32 -15.93
N GLY A 15 -25.76 22.43 -16.05
CA GLY A 15 -26.46 23.71 -16.06
C GLY A 15 -26.22 24.51 -14.77
N LEU A 16 -26.34 23.85 -13.61
CA LEU A 16 -26.09 24.46 -12.31
C LEU A 16 -24.63 24.90 -12.14
N THR A 17 -23.68 24.10 -12.61
CA THR A 17 -22.26 24.47 -12.63
C THR A 17 -21.99 25.69 -13.49
N LEU A 18 -22.55 25.75 -14.71
CA LEU A 18 -22.39 26.91 -15.59
C LEU A 18 -23.02 28.18 -15.01
N VAL A 19 -24.19 28.07 -14.37
CA VAL A 19 -24.82 29.18 -13.66
C VAL A 19 -23.94 29.64 -12.50
N ALA A 20 -23.47 28.73 -11.65
CA ALA A 20 -22.60 29.06 -10.52
C ALA A 20 -21.30 29.74 -10.99
N LEU A 21 -20.69 29.26 -12.07
CA LEU A 21 -19.51 29.88 -12.69
C LEU A 21 -19.82 31.29 -13.25
N GLY A 22 -21.01 31.50 -13.82
CA GLY A 22 -21.46 32.81 -14.28
C GLY A 22 -21.61 33.85 -13.16
N PHE A 23 -21.82 33.40 -11.93
CA PHE A 23 -21.93 34.26 -10.74
C PHE A 23 -20.69 34.23 -9.84
N ARG A 24 -19.54 33.72 -10.31
CA ARG A 24 -18.34 33.56 -9.45
C ARG A 24 -17.91 34.86 -8.78
N ASP A 25 -17.98 35.99 -9.51
CA ASP A 25 -17.47 37.27 -9.02
C ASP A 25 -18.42 37.91 -7.99
N ARG A 26 -19.66 37.40 -7.86
CA ARG A 26 -20.66 37.86 -6.88
C ARG A 26 -20.85 36.90 -5.71
N LEU A 27 -20.53 35.62 -5.87
CA LEU A 27 -20.80 34.56 -4.91
C LEU A 27 -19.52 33.77 -4.63
N GLY A 28 -18.55 34.40 -3.96
CA GLY A 28 -17.26 33.75 -3.63
C GLY A 28 -17.40 32.44 -2.83
N TRP A 29 -18.41 32.36 -1.96
CA TRP A 29 -18.73 31.16 -1.15
C TRP A 29 -19.14 29.92 -1.98
N LEU A 30 -19.53 30.10 -3.25
CA LEU A 30 -19.81 28.96 -4.14
C LEU A 30 -18.53 28.34 -4.66
N MET A 31 -17.46 29.11 -4.79
CA MET A 31 -16.17 28.67 -5.33
C MET A 31 -15.34 28.01 -4.23
N GLU A 32 -15.19 28.70 -3.11
CA GLU A 32 -14.46 28.20 -1.94
C GLU A 32 -15.43 27.89 -0.80
N PHE A 33 -15.21 26.79 -0.11
CA PHE A 33 -16.00 26.44 1.06
C PHE A 33 -15.73 27.49 2.16
N PRO A 34 -16.76 28.11 2.77
CA PRO A 34 -16.54 29.16 3.75
C PRO A 34 -15.84 28.63 5.02
N GLU A 35 -14.75 29.27 5.43
CA GLU A 35 -14.04 28.96 6.69
C GLU A 35 -14.99 29.00 7.90
N ALA A 36 -15.99 29.89 7.90
CA ALA A 36 -16.99 29.97 8.99
C ALA A 36 -17.90 28.73 9.11
N TRP A 37 -17.93 27.86 8.10
CA TRP A 37 -18.68 26.59 8.12
C TRP A 37 -17.79 25.40 8.48
N GLU A 38 -16.48 25.62 8.57
CA GLU A 38 -15.56 24.63 9.10
C GLU A 38 -15.78 24.49 10.60
N TRP A 39 -15.74 23.24 11.06
CA TRP A 39 -15.84 22.93 12.47
C TRP A 39 -14.43 22.80 13.05
N PRO A 40 -14.19 23.28 14.29
CA PRO A 40 -12.91 23.12 14.97
C PRO A 40 -12.72 21.67 15.46
N MET A 41 -12.82 20.71 14.55
CA MET A 41 -12.68 19.28 14.84
C MET A 41 -11.28 18.97 15.37
N THR A 42 -10.26 19.68 14.87
CA THR A 42 -8.88 19.55 15.34
C THR A 42 -8.80 19.81 16.84
N ASP A 43 -9.37 20.93 17.29
CA ASP A 43 -9.39 21.31 18.70
C ASP A 43 -10.18 20.33 19.55
N TRP A 44 -11.32 19.84 19.04
CA TRP A 44 -12.13 18.84 19.73
C TRP A 44 -11.38 17.51 19.89
N LEU A 45 -10.67 17.08 18.85
CA LEU A 45 -9.87 15.86 18.89
C LEU A 45 -8.65 16.00 19.79
N ASN A 46 -7.96 17.15 19.76
CA ASN A 46 -6.84 17.43 20.66
C ASN A 46 -7.30 17.47 22.12
N THR A 47 -8.37 18.21 22.42
CA THR A 47 -8.96 18.25 23.78
C THR A 47 -9.38 16.85 24.24
N GLY A 48 -9.99 16.07 23.35
CA GLY A 48 -10.37 14.69 23.64
C GLY A 48 -9.15 13.79 23.89
N MET A 49 -8.10 13.92 23.08
CA MET A 49 -6.86 13.15 23.23
C MET A 49 -6.12 13.53 24.50
N ASP A 50 -6.02 14.82 24.84
CA ASP A 50 -5.41 15.29 26.08
C ASP A 50 -6.11 14.66 27.29
N TRP A 51 -7.44 14.63 27.29
CA TRP A 51 -8.21 13.93 28.33
C TRP A 51 -7.90 12.42 28.40
N VAL A 52 -7.75 11.74 27.26
CA VAL A 52 -7.37 10.31 27.22
C VAL A 52 -5.95 10.11 27.73
N VAL A 53 -5.00 10.96 27.36
CA VAL A 53 -3.60 10.89 27.80
C VAL A 53 -3.51 11.11 29.31
N ASP A 54 -4.23 12.10 29.85
CA ASP A 54 -4.25 12.38 31.28
C ASP A 54 -4.89 11.24 32.09
N THR A 55 -5.95 10.61 31.55
CA THR A 55 -6.71 9.58 32.27
C THR A 55 -6.09 8.18 32.12
N ALA A 56 -5.78 7.77 30.90
CA ALA A 56 -5.37 6.42 30.54
C ALA A 56 -3.88 6.29 30.26
N GLY A 57 -3.17 7.41 30.01
CA GLY A 57 -1.73 7.42 29.73
C GLY A 57 -0.88 6.67 30.76
N PRO A 58 -1.10 6.80 32.08
CA PRO A 58 -0.34 6.02 33.07
C PRO A 58 -0.49 4.51 32.90
N ALA A 59 -1.69 4.02 32.54
CA ALA A 59 -1.92 2.59 32.32
C ALA A 59 -1.23 2.11 31.03
N PHE A 60 -1.26 2.91 29.97
CA PHE A 60 -0.56 2.60 28.71
C PHE A 60 0.96 2.63 28.88
N ARG A 61 1.51 3.58 29.64
CA ARG A 61 2.94 3.62 29.95
C ARG A 61 3.38 2.44 30.82
N ALA A 62 2.59 2.05 31.82
CA ALA A 62 2.86 0.83 32.58
C ALA A 62 2.85 -0.44 31.70
N PHE A 63 1.99 -0.48 30.69
CA PHE A 63 2.02 -1.54 29.68
C PHE A 63 3.26 -1.44 28.77
N SER A 64 3.70 -0.24 28.39
CA SER A 64 4.96 -0.04 27.67
C SER A 64 6.13 -0.62 28.46
N ASP A 65 6.23 -0.29 29.74
CA ASP A 65 7.29 -0.78 30.63
C ASP A 65 7.27 -2.31 30.75
N LEU A 66 6.07 -2.91 30.81
CA LEU A 66 5.90 -4.37 30.79
C LEU A 66 6.41 -5.01 29.49
N MET A 67 6.15 -4.37 28.34
CA MET A 67 6.56 -4.86 27.02
C MET A 67 8.03 -4.57 26.72
N ASP A 68 8.67 -3.63 27.43
CA ASP A 68 10.11 -3.38 27.31
C ASP A 68 10.94 -4.56 27.84
N TYR A 69 10.45 -5.28 28.86
CA TYR A 69 11.14 -6.45 29.41
C TYR A 69 11.37 -7.58 28.38
N PRO A 70 10.34 -8.19 27.75
CA PRO A 70 10.59 -9.23 26.76
C PRO A 70 11.38 -8.71 25.56
N MET A 71 11.18 -7.44 25.17
CA MET A 71 11.84 -6.83 24.04
C MET A 71 13.35 -6.62 24.29
N SER A 72 13.73 -6.07 25.44
CA SER A 72 15.14 -5.92 25.86
C SER A 72 15.81 -7.28 26.01
N TRP A 73 15.13 -8.27 26.62
CA TRP A 73 15.66 -9.62 26.75
C TRP A 73 15.97 -10.29 25.40
N VAL A 74 15.05 -10.23 24.43
CA VAL A 74 15.31 -10.79 23.10
C VAL A 74 16.46 -10.05 22.42
N ARG A 75 16.50 -8.72 22.52
CA ARG A 75 17.55 -7.91 21.92
C ARG A 75 18.92 -8.22 22.51
N GLU A 76 19.05 -8.20 23.84
CA GLU A 76 20.29 -8.53 24.53
C GLU A 76 20.74 -9.96 24.25
N PHE A 77 19.80 -10.91 24.19
CA PHE A 77 20.09 -12.29 23.81
C PHE A 77 20.66 -12.39 22.39
N LEU A 78 20.06 -11.70 21.41
CA LEU A 78 20.55 -11.70 20.03
C LEU A 78 21.94 -11.06 19.89
N HIS A 79 22.22 -9.99 20.63
CA HIS A 79 23.56 -9.35 20.63
C HIS A 79 24.61 -10.14 21.40
N TRP A 80 24.19 -10.87 22.43
CA TRP A 80 25.10 -11.73 23.18
C TRP A 80 25.58 -12.93 22.35
N MET A 81 24.74 -13.39 21.41
CA MET A 81 25.10 -14.48 20.51
C MET A 81 26.17 -14.04 19.49
N PRO A 82 27.26 -14.81 19.32
CA PRO A 82 28.21 -14.61 18.22
C PRO A 82 27.47 -14.53 16.88
N TRP A 83 27.86 -13.60 16.00
CA TRP A 83 27.19 -13.48 14.70
C TRP A 83 27.21 -14.82 13.93
N ALA A 84 28.34 -15.54 13.98
CA ALA A 84 28.51 -16.84 13.33
C ALA A 84 27.54 -17.90 13.87
N LEU A 85 27.21 -17.84 15.16
CA LEU A 85 26.22 -18.72 15.78
C LEU A 85 24.82 -18.43 15.26
N THR A 86 24.41 -17.17 15.28
CA THR A 86 23.06 -16.76 14.82
C THR A 86 22.86 -17.09 13.34
N VAL A 87 23.85 -16.81 12.48
CA VAL A 87 23.81 -17.21 11.07
C VAL A 87 23.69 -18.72 10.93
N GLY A 88 24.52 -19.49 11.63
CA GLY A 88 24.50 -20.94 11.53
C GLY A 88 23.18 -21.56 12.00
N LEU A 89 22.58 -21.05 13.08
CA LEU A 89 21.28 -21.50 13.56
C LEU A 89 20.15 -21.23 12.56
N LEU A 90 20.12 -20.04 11.96
CA LEU A 90 19.14 -19.72 10.92
C LEU A 90 19.34 -20.58 9.66
N VAL A 91 20.59 -20.86 9.28
CA VAL A 91 20.91 -21.76 8.15
C VAL A 91 20.45 -23.19 8.43
N ILE A 92 20.67 -23.71 9.65
CA ILE A 92 20.20 -25.04 10.06
C ILE A 92 18.66 -25.09 10.05
N ALA A 93 17.99 -24.06 10.58
CA ALA A 93 16.53 -23.96 10.55
C ALA A 93 15.99 -23.95 9.12
N SER A 94 16.58 -23.13 8.23
CA SER A 94 16.26 -23.07 6.81
C SER A 94 16.47 -24.40 6.09
N PHE A 95 17.57 -25.09 6.40
CA PHE A 95 17.87 -26.41 5.83
C PHE A 95 16.84 -27.46 6.27
N ALA A 96 16.46 -27.46 7.54
CA ALA A 96 15.47 -28.39 8.09
C ALA A 96 14.10 -28.25 7.41
N VAL A 97 13.74 -27.04 6.98
CA VAL A 97 12.42 -26.69 6.46
C VAL A 97 12.31 -26.86 4.93
N SER A 98 13.33 -26.47 4.16
CA SER A 98 13.25 -26.38 2.69
C SER A 98 14.50 -26.90 1.97
N GLY A 99 15.45 -27.48 2.72
CA GLY A 99 16.68 -28.05 2.18
C GLY A 99 17.75 -27.03 1.77
N CYS A 100 18.71 -27.48 0.96
CA CYS A 100 19.96 -26.77 0.67
C CYS A 100 19.75 -25.39 0.00
N LYS A 101 18.78 -25.26 -0.92
CA LYS A 101 18.56 -23.99 -1.65
C LYS A 101 18.19 -22.84 -0.71
N LEU A 102 17.33 -23.09 0.29
CA LEU A 102 16.97 -22.08 1.27
C LEU A 102 18.12 -21.81 2.24
N ALA A 103 18.83 -22.86 2.67
CA ALA A 103 19.98 -22.73 3.55
C ALA A 103 21.08 -21.82 2.95
N VAL A 104 21.42 -22.02 1.67
CA VAL A 104 22.39 -21.17 0.96
C VAL A 104 21.88 -19.73 0.83
N PHE A 105 20.61 -19.54 0.48
CA PHE A 105 20.02 -18.20 0.43
C PHE A 105 20.08 -17.49 1.79
N THR A 106 19.71 -18.17 2.87
CA THR A 106 19.78 -17.63 4.24
C THR A 106 21.20 -17.31 4.64
N PHE A 107 22.17 -18.19 4.33
CA PHE A 107 23.59 -17.91 4.59
C PHE A 107 24.05 -16.64 3.87
N LEU A 108 23.81 -16.53 2.57
CA LEU A 108 24.20 -15.36 1.77
C LEU A 108 23.51 -14.08 2.26
N ALA A 109 22.22 -14.16 2.59
CA ALA A 109 21.44 -13.03 3.07
C ALA A 109 21.95 -12.52 4.42
N MET A 110 22.21 -13.41 5.38
CA MET A 110 22.75 -13.04 6.68
C MET A 110 24.20 -12.58 6.60
N PHE A 111 25.01 -13.25 5.78
CA PHE A 111 26.41 -12.89 5.57
C PHE A 111 26.54 -11.49 4.95
N TYR A 112 25.65 -11.12 4.02
CA TYR A 112 25.57 -9.76 3.48
C TYR A 112 25.40 -8.69 4.58
N MET A 113 24.53 -8.93 5.57
CA MET A 113 24.30 -7.98 6.67
C MET A 113 25.54 -7.80 7.55
N VAL A 114 26.27 -8.90 7.79
CA VAL A 114 27.52 -8.89 8.55
C VAL A 114 28.61 -8.14 7.79
N VAL A 115 28.77 -8.44 6.50
CA VAL A 115 29.84 -7.86 5.66
C VAL A 115 29.68 -6.36 5.46
N ILE A 116 28.46 -5.84 5.41
CA ILE A 116 28.23 -4.38 5.23
C ILE A 116 28.26 -3.62 6.55
N GLY A 117 28.27 -4.32 7.69
CA GLY A 117 28.31 -3.68 9.02
C GLY A 117 26.95 -3.33 9.61
N TYR A 118 25.84 -3.80 9.02
CA TYR A 118 24.48 -3.56 9.53
C TYR A 118 23.96 -4.67 10.47
N TRP A 119 24.86 -5.47 11.06
CA TRP A 119 24.48 -6.61 11.89
C TRP A 119 23.71 -6.18 13.14
N THR A 120 24.20 -5.17 13.86
CA THR A 120 23.63 -4.69 15.12
C THR A 120 22.20 -4.18 14.90
N GLU A 121 22.03 -3.38 13.86
CA GLU A 121 20.79 -2.75 13.44
C GLU A 121 19.78 -3.81 12.98
N SER A 122 20.27 -4.84 12.27
CA SER A 122 19.46 -6.00 11.87
C SER A 122 18.97 -6.80 13.07
N MET A 123 19.81 -7.02 14.09
CA MET A 123 19.40 -7.75 15.30
C MET A 123 18.37 -6.97 16.12
N ASN A 124 18.50 -5.65 16.21
CA ASN A 124 17.50 -4.80 16.85
C ASN A 124 16.13 -4.90 16.16
N SER A 125 16.12 -4.87 14.83
CA SER A 125 14.90 -5.08 14.04
C SER A 125 14.34 -6.50 14.16
N LEU A 126 15.21 -7.51 14.16
CA LEU A 126 14.79 -8.90 14.35
C LEU A 126 14.15 -9.09 15.73
N ALA A 127 14.72 -8.49 16.78
CA ALA A 127 14.16 -8.53 18.13
C ALA A 127 12.75 -7.94 18.16
N LEU A 128 12.54 -6.78 17.51
CA LEU A 128 11.23 -6.15 17.38
C LEU A 128 10.20 -7.10 16.76
N VAL A 129 10.54 -7.72 15.63
CA VAL A 129 9.66 -8.65 14.90
C VAL A 129 9.43 -9.94 15.68
N MET A 130 10.45 -10.47 16.34
CA MET A 130 10.34 -11.70 17.14
C MET A 130 9.38 -11.56 18.31
N VAL A 131 9.16 -10.34 18.82
CA VAL A 131 8.17 -10.09 19.88
C VAL A 131 6.82 -9.64 19.28
N SER A 132 6.82 -8.76 18.27
CA SER A 132 5.59 -8.21 17.71
C SER A 132 4.76 -9.24 16.93
N VAL A 133 5.39 -10.13 16.15
CA VAL A 133 4.67 -11.10 15.30
C VAL A 133 3.91 -12.13 16.15
N PRO A 134 4.51 -12.82 17.14
CA PRO A 134 3.75 -13.73 17.98
C PRO A 134 2.59 -13.07 18.71
N LEU A 135 2.78 -11.82 19.19
CA LEU A 135 1.73 -11.05 19.85
C LEU A 135 0.59 -10.72 18.88
N ALA A 136 0.91 -10.26 17.67
CA ALA A 136 -0.08 -9.97 16.63
C ALA A 136 -0.82 -11.22 16.16
N VAL A 137 -0.13 -12.35 16.01
CA VAL A 137 -0.73 -13.65 15.67
C VAL A 137 -1.68 -14.09 16.78
N ALA A 138 -1.27 -14.00 18.05
CA ALA A 138 -2.11 -14.38 19.19
C ALA A 138 -3.37 -13.51 19.26
N ILE A 139 -3.22 -12.18 19.21
CA ILE A 139 -4.36 -11.24 19.23
C ILE A 139 -5.27 -11.48 18.02
N GLY A 140 -4.69 -11.58 16.82
CA GLY A 140 -5.46 -11.76 15.59
C GLY A 140 -6.18 -13.10 15.51
N PHE A 141 -5.57 -14.18 16.00
CA PHE A 141 -6.23 -15.49 16.10
C PHE A 141 -7.41 -15.45 17.08
N CYS A 142 -7.23 -14.83 18.26
CA CYS A 142 -8.29 -14.69 19.26
C CYS A 142 -9.45 -13.84 18.73
N VAL A 143 -9.17 -12.65 18.19
CA VAL A 143 -10.18 -11.74 17.63
C VAL A 143 -10.87 -12.36 16.40
N GLY A 144 -10.12 -13.04 15.52
CA GLY A 144 -10.68 -13.73 14.36
C GLY A 144 -11.57 -14.93 14.72
N THR A 145 -11.20 -15.66 15.78
CA THR A 145 -12.02 -16.73 16.34
C THR A 145 -13.30 -16.17 16.97
N TRP A 146 -13.21 -15.02 17.66
CA TRP A 146 -14.38 -14.36 18.23
C TRP A 146 -15.35 -13.86 17.15
N ALA A 147 -14.84 -13.25 16.08
CA ALA A 147 -15.62 -12.89 14.90
C ALA A 147 -16.32 -14.11 14.29
N PHE A 148 -15.64 -15.25 14.20
CA PHE A 148 -16.21 -16.47 13.62
C PHE A 148 -17.38 -17.05 14.44
N TYR A 149 -17.34 -16.98 15.78
CA TYR A 149 -18.40 -17.52 16.63
C TYR A 149 -19.59 -16.58 16.85
N SER A 150 -19.46 -15.30 16.51
CA SER A 150 -20.49 -14.30 16.80
C SER A 150 -20.70 -13.36 15.61
N ASP A 151 -21.87 -13.48 14.97
CA ASP A 151 -22.31 -12.57 13.90
C ASP A 151 -22.28 -11.10 14.33
N GLN A 152 -22.56 -10.82 15.62
CA GLN A 152 -22.49 -9.46 16.16
C GLN A 152 -21.04 -8.98 16.24
N ALA A 153 -20.12 -9.85 16.68
CA ALA A 153 -18.70 -9.54 16.72
C ALA A 153 -18.14 -9.35 15.30
N GLU A 154 -18.49 -10.21 14.35
CA GLU A 154 -18.06 -10.09 12.95
C GLU A 154 -18.47 -8.74 12.32
N ARG A 155 -19.72 -8.30 12.59
CA ARG A 155 -20.27 -7.02 12.10
C ARG A 155 -19.54 -5.80 12.64
N VAL A 156 -18.86 -5.90 13.78
CA VAL A 156 -18.08 -4.80 14.39
C VAL A 156 -16.60 -4.93 14.04
N ILE A 157 -16.02 -6.12 14.21
CA ILE A 157 -14.59 -6.40 14.00
C ILE A 157 -14.20 -6.15 12.55
N THR A 158 -14.98 -6.62 11.57
CA THR A 158 -14.60 -6.53 10.16
C THR A 158 -14.45 -5.06 9.71
N PRO A 159 -15.43 -4.17 9.94
CA PRO A 159 -15.25 -2.74 9.65
C PRO A 159 -14.09 -2.10 10.41
N THR A 160 -13.83 -2.48 11.66
CA THR A 160 -12.69 -1.96 12.44
C THR A 160 -11.36 -2.36 11.81
N MET A 161 -11.20 -3.62 11.41
CA MET A 161 -10.00 -4.09 10.72
C MET A 161 -9.82 -3.41 9.36
N ASP A 162 -10.90 -3.22 8.60
CA ASP A 162 -10.88 -2.49 7.33
C ASP A 162 -10.46 -1.02 7.56
N THR A 163 -10.92 -0.40 8.64
CA THR A 163 -10.55 0.98 9.01
C THR A 163 -9.07 1.07 9.36
N LEU A 164 -8.55 0.17 10.19
CA LEU A 164 -7.12 0.11 10.53
C LEU A 164 -6.23 -0.09 9.30
N GLN A 165 -6.72 -0.79 8.27
CA GLN A 165 -5.98 -0.99 7.01
C GLN A 165 -6.09 0.20 6.05
N THR A 166 -7.10 1.05 6.20
CA THR A 166 -7.38 2.16 5.27
C THR A 166 -6.86 3.49 5.77
N ILE A 167 -6.87 3.72 7.09
CA ILE A 167 -6.27 4.91 7.69
C ILE A 167 -4.75 4.80 7.57
N PRO A 168 -4.07 5.83 7.02
CA PRO A 168 -2.62 5.87 6.97
C PRO A 168 -1.98 5.66 8.34
N VAL A 169 -0.90 4.88 8.37
CA VAL A 169 -0.23 4.52 9.60
C VAL A 169 0.16 5.74 10.44
N PHE A 170 0.74 6.76 9.81
CA PHE A 170 1.17 7.97 10.51
C PHE A 170 0.05 8.67 11.30
N ALA A 171 -1.21 8.58 10.85
CA ALA A 171 -2.31 9.24 11.53
C ALA A 171 -2.61 8.61 12.90
N TYR A 172 -2.62 7.27 12.98
CA TYR A 172 -2.82 6.57 14.25
C TYR A 172 -1.53 6.33 15.01
N LEU A 173 -0.38 6.65 14.43
CA LEU A 173 0.91 6.51 15.10
C LEU A 173 1.13 7.59 16.18
N LEU A 174 0.57 8.79 15.96
CA LEU A 174 0.59 9.89 16.91
C LEU A 174 -0.12 9.60 18.24
N PRO A 175 -1.38 9.08 18.29
CA PRO A 175 -1.98 8.72 19.56
C PRO A 175 -1.23 7.58 20.26
N ILE A 176 -0.60 6.65 19.50
CA ILE A 176 0.26 5.64 20.12
C ILE A 176 1.46 6.31 20.80
N LEU A 177 2.11 7.27 20.14
CA LEU A 177 3.22 8.04 20.72
C LEU A 177 2.79 8.81 21.99
N LEU A 178 1.64 9.50 21.96
CA LEU A 178 1.14 10.27 23.09
C LEU A 178 0.78 9.39 24.30
N LEU A 179 0.19 8.21 24.05
CA LEU A 179 -0.25 7.28 25.11
C LEU A 179 0.88 6.41 25.66
N PHE A 180 1.72 5.85 24.78
CA PHE A 180 2.72 4.85 25.14
C PHE A 180 4.12 5.44 25.36
N GLY A 181 4.34 6.72 25.00
CA GLY A 181 5.62 7.42 25.14
C GLY A 181 6.51 7.25 23.91
N PHE A 182 7.82 7.32 24.11
CA PHE A 182 8.84 7.12 23.06
C PHE A 182 9.60 5.82 23.28
N GLY A 183 10.12 5.24 22.20
CA GLY A 183 11.03 4.09 22.29
C GLY A 183 10.62 2.87 21.46
N PRO A 184 11.39 1.77 21.56
CA PRO A 184 11.20 0.55 20.77
C PRO A 184 9.81 -0.08 20.94
N VAL A 185 9.25 0.02 22.15
CA VAL A 185 7.95 -0.59 22.49
C VAL A 185 6.79 0.07 21.72
N VAL A 186 6.89 1.38 21.46
CA VAL A 186 5.92 2.12 20.63
C VAL A 186 5.92 1.56 19.21
N GLY A 187 7.13 1.31 18.67
CA GLY A 187 7.32 0.64 17.40
C GLY A 187 6.75 -0.77 17.38
N LEU A 188 6.89 -1.52 18.48
CA LEU A 188 6.32 -2.86 18.66
C LEU A 188 4.80 -2.81 18.62
N ILE A 189 4.19 -1.88 19.35
CA ILE A 189 2.73 -1.72 19.42
C ILE A 189 2.17 -1.32 18.05
N ALA A 190 2.83 -0.38 17.36
CA ALA A 190 2.43 0.03 16.02
C ALA A 190 2.55 -1.14 15.01
N SER A 191 3.61 -1.95 15.13
CA SER A 191 3.80 -3.20 14.36
C SER A 191 2.68 -4.20 14.62
N VAL A 192 2.31 -4.42 15.89
CA VAL A 192 1.19 -5.30 16.26
C VAL A 192 -0.13 -4.80 15.68
N LEU A 193 -0.44 -3.51 15.84
CA LEU A 193 -1.70 -2.94 15.38
C LEU A 193 -1.86 -3.07 13.85
N TYR A 194 -0.78 -2.85 13.10
CA TYR A 194 -0.78 -2.99 11.65
C TYR A 194 -0.86 -4.46 11.19
N ALA A 195 -0.31 -5.38 11.96
CA ALA A 195 -0.18 -6.79 11.59
C ALA A 195 -1.35 -7.69 12.05
N VAL A 196 -2.21 -7.23 12.98
CA VAL A 196 -3.41 -7.93 13.45
C VAL A 196 -4.49 -8.12 12.36
N PRO A 197 -4.87 -7.10 11.56
CA PRO A 197 -5.93 -7.22 10.55
C PRO A 197 -5.80 -8.40 9.57
N PRO A 198 -4.64 -8.69 8.94
CA PRO A 198 -4.52 -9.86 8.08
C PRO A 198 -4.71 -11.17 8.85
N MET A 199 -4.27 -11.28 10.11
CA MET A 199 -4.45 -12.50 10.91
C MET A 199 -5.93 -12.74 11.24
N VAL A 200 -6.65 -11.69 11.66
CA VAL A 200 -8.09 -11.76 11.98
C VAL A 200 -8.85 -12.30 10.77
N ARG A 201 -8.64 -11.68 9.60
CA ARG A 201 -9.34 -12.04 8.37
C ARG A 201 -9.02 -13.47 7.92
N ASN A 202 -7.75 -13.88 7.96
CA ASN A 202 -7.35 -15.22 7.57
C ASN A 202 -7.87 -16.28 8.55
N THR A 203 -7.94 -15.98 9.85
CA THR A 203 -8.50 -16.88 10.86
C THR A 203 -10.00 -17.08 10.63
N THR A 204 -10.76 -15.98 10.52
CA THR A 204 -12.22 -16.04 10.31
C THR A 204 -12.56 -16.77 9.00
N LEU A 205 -11.89 -16.43 7.89
CA LEU A 205 -12.10 -17.11 6.60
C LEU A 205 -11.67 -18.58 6.63
N GLY A 206 -10.58 -18.91 7.33
CA GLY A 206 -10.08 -20.27 7.44
C GLY A 206 -11.07 -21.17 8.18
N LEU A 207 -11.58 -20.70 9.33
CA LEU A 207 -12.57 -21.43 10.13
C LEU A 207 -13.91 -21.57 9.41
N ALA A 208 -14.33 -20.56 8.64
CA ALA A 208 -15.58 -20.57 7.88
C ALA A 208 -15.56 -21.44 6.62
N ARG A 209 -14.37 -21.80 6.10
CA ARG A 209 -14.18 -22.61 4.89
C ARG A 209 -13.94 -24.09 5.15
N VAL A 210 -14.02 -24.54 6.41
CA VAL A 210 -13.89 -25.96 6.74
C VAL A 210 -15.10 -26.70 6.16
N ASP A 211 -14.82 -27.74 5.37
CA ASP A 211 -15.85 -28.55 4.70
C ASP A 211 -16.84 -29.15 5.71
N GLU A 212 -18.12 -29.17 5.34
CA GLU A 212 -19.19 -29.65 6.22
C GLU A 212 -19.02 -31.14 6.54
N GLU A 213 -18.54 -31.95 5.59
CA GLU A 213 -18.32 -33.39 5.81
C GLU A 213 -17.28 -33.66 6.91
N VAL A 214 -16.26 -32.80 7.03
CA VAL A 214 -15.23 -32.91 8.07
C VAL A 214 -15.81 -32.62 9.45
N ILE A 215 -16.74 -31.67 9.53
CA ILE A 215 -17.45 -31.32 10.76
C ILE A 215 -18.42 -32.45 11.14
N GLU A 216 -19.19 -32.98 10.20
CA GLU A 216 -20.09 -34.11 10.41
C GLU A 216 -19.33 -35.35 10.88
N ALA A 217 -18.20 -35.69 10.28
CA ALA A 217 -17.35 -36.79 10.72
C ALA A 217 -16.89 -36.62 12.17
N GLY A 218 -16.50 -35.39 12.56
CA GLY A 218 -16.15 -35.07 13.94
C GLY A 218 -17.31 -35.24 14.92
N MET A 219 -18.53 -34.87 14.52
CA MET A 219 -19.74 -35.02 15.33
C MET A 219 -20.09 -36.50 15.51
N MET A 220 -20.01 -37.30 14.44
CA MET A 220 -20.25 -38.74 14.47
C MET A 220 -19.21 -39.47 15.34
N ALA A 221 -17.98 -38.96 15.41
CA ALA A 221 -16.93 -39.46 16.30
C ALA A 221 -17.10 -39.04 17.78
N GLY A 222 -18.14 -38.27 18.11
CA GLY A 222 -18.43 -37.84 19.49
C GLY A 222 -17.53 -36.69 19.99
N ALA A 223 -16.96 -35.88 19.10
CA ALA A 223 -16.10 -34.77 19.50
C ALA A 223 -16.88 -33.70 20.28
N THR A 224 -16.38 -33.33 21.46
CA THR A 224 -16.91 -32.19 22.25
C THR A 224 -16.66 -30.86 21.53
N ALA A 225 -17.33 -29.77 21.92
CA ALA A 225 -17.15 -28.46 21.27
C ALA A 225 -15.68 -27.98 21.24
N GLY A 226 -14.93 -28.22 22.33
CA GLY A 226 -13.50 -27.91 22.38
C GLY A 226 -12.65 -28.82 21.48
N GLN A 227 -12.99 -30.12 21.39
CA GLN A 227 -12.33 -31.06 20.48
C GLN A 227 -12.67 -30.73 19.02
N MET A 228 -13.92 -30.38 18.72
CA MET A 228 -14.36 -29.93 17.40
C MET A 228 -13.57 -28.71 16.95
N PHE A 229 -13.36 -27.73 17.84
CA PHE A 229 -12.56 -26.56 17.49
C PHE A 229 -11.07 -26.90 17.31
N TRP A 230 -10.42 -27.46 18.34
CA TRP A 230 -8.96 -27.62 18.36
C TRP A 230 -8.44 -28.80 17.55
N ARG A 231 -9.22 -29.88 17.39
CA ARG A 231 -8.79 -31.11 16.69
C ARG A 231 -9.39 -31.26 15.30
N VAL A 232 -10.49 -30.59 14.98
CA VAL A 232 -11.15 -30.72 13.68
C VAL A 232 -11.02 -29.43 12.87
N ARG A 233 -11.58 -28.31 13.37
CA ARG A 233 -11.60 -27.04 12.61
C ARG A 233 -10.24 -26.39 12.45
N VAL A 234 -9.49 -26.17 13.54
CA VAL A 234 -8.17 -25.50 13.48
C VAL A 234 -7.17 -26.25 12.59
N PRO A 235 -7.02 -27.60 12.69
CA PRO A 235 -6.13 -28.34 11.80
C PRO A 235 -6.57 -28.29 10.33
N SER A 236 -7.88 -28.37 10.06
CA SER A 236 -8.42 -28.28 8.69
C SER A 236 -8.23 -26.88 8.08
N ALA A 237 -8.33 -25.84 8.91
CA ALA A 237 -8.11 -24.45 8.52
C ALA A 237 -6.63 -24.02 8.53
N LEU A 238 -5.70 -24.89 8.93
CA LEU A 238 -4.32 -24.54 9.25
C LEU A 238 -3.59 -23.84 8.09
N ARG A 239 -3.84 -24.26 6.84
CA ARG A 239 -3.22 -23.62 5.66
C ARG A 239 -3.59 -22.14 5.54
N GLN A 240 -4.86 -21.80 5.80
CA GLN A 240 -5.33 -20.42 5.76
C GLN A 240 -4.83 -19.62 6.97
N ILE A 241 -4.82 -20.22 8.17
CA ILE A 241 -4.29 -19.60 9.39
C ILE A 241 -2.80 -19.28 9.23
N LEU A 242 -2.01 -20.22 8.67
CA LEU A 242 -0.58 -20.02 8.42
C LEU A 242 -0.30 -19.02 7.30
N LEU A 243 -1.19 -18.90 6.31
CA LEU A 243 -1.14 -17.78 5.38
C LEU A 243 -1.32 -16.45 6.14
N GLY A 244 -2.22 -16.42 7.13
CA GLY A 244 -2.39 -15.28 8.05
C GLY A 244 -1.11 -14.93 8.80
N VAL A 245 -0.46 -15.92 9.42
CA VAL A 245 0.84 -15.74 10.10
C VAL A 245 1.88 -15.14 9.15
N ASN A 246 1.95 -15.64 7.91
CA ASN A 246 2.86 -15.12 6.91
C ASN A 246 2.57 -13.66 6.55
N GLN A 247 1.30 -13.29 6.37
CA GLN A 247 0.91 -11.90 6.09
C GLN A 247 1.17 -10.98 7.29
N THR A 248 0.97 -11.45 8.52
CA THR A 248 1.31 -10.72 9.74
C THR A 248 2.81 -10.47 9.85
N MET A 249 3.64 -11.45 9.50
CA MET A 249 5.09 -11.28 9.45
C MET A 249 5.52 -10.24 8.41
N LEU A 250 4.99 -10.34 7.18
CA LEU A 250 5.28 -9.35 6.13
C LEU A 250 4.85 -7.94 6.55
N ALA A 251 3.65 -7.79 7.11
CA ALA A 251 3.16 -6.52 7.63
C ALA A 251 4.05 -5.95 8.74
N ALA A 252 4.51 -6.79 9.67
CA ALA A 252 5.42 -6.38 10.74
C ALA A 252 6.76 -5.86 10.19
N PHE A 253 7.34 -6.50 9.16
CA PHE A 253 8.56 -6.04 8.51
C PHE A 253 8.37 -4.72 7.75
N SER A 254 7.26 -4.57 7.02
CA SER A 254 6.93 -3.30 6.36
C SER A 254 6.80 -2.14 7.36
N MET A 255 6.38 -2.45 8.59
CA MET A 255 6.20 -1.47 9.65
C MET A 255 7.50 -1.05 10.34
N ILE A 256 8.63 -1.74 10.13
CA ILE A 256 9.90 -1.42 10.80
C ILE A 256 10.32 0.03 10.54
N ILE A 257 10.35 0.47 9.28
CA ILE A 257 10.81 1.84 8.95
C ILE A 257 9.91 2.90 9.58
N ILE A 258 8.60 2.68 9.56
CA ILE A 258 7.65 3.63 10.14
C ILE A 258 7.80 3.65 11.67
N ALA A 259 8.01 2.48 12.29
CA ALA A 259 8.29 2.38 13.72
C ALA A 259 9.57 3.12 14.12
N SER A 260 10.62 3.07 13.28
CA SER A 260 11.90 3.75 13.53
C SER A 260 11.77 5.27 13.57
N ILE A 261 10.84 5.87 12.81
CA ILE A 261 10.61 7.33 12.79
C ILE A 261 10.32 7.88 14.20
N ILE A 262 9.76 7.06 15.08
CA ILE A 262 9.27 7.48 16.41
C ILE A 262 9.98 6.75 17.54
N GLY A 263 10.33 5.48 17.32
CA GLY A 263 10.97 4.66 18.34
C GLY A 263 12.41 5.09 18.65
N GLY A 264 13.06 5.86 17.75
CA GLY A 264 14.42 6.37 17.97
C GLY A 264 15.44 5.29 18.30
N THR A 265 15.26 4.09 17.73
CA THR A 265 16.11 2.94 18.03
C THR A 265 17.22 2.79 16.99
N SER A 266 18.37 2.22 17.37
CA SER A 266 19.47 1.90 16.46
C SER A 266 19.15 0.66 15.62
N ASP A 267 18.01 0.69 14.93
CA ASP A 267 17.51 -0.37 14.08
C ASP A 267 17.74 -0.04 12.59
N ILE A 268 17.55 -1.03 11.71
CA ILE A 268 17.85 -0.84 10.28
C ILE A 268 16.92 0.18 9.61
N GLY A 269 15.69 0.36 10.13
CA GLY A 269 14.75 1.34 9.61
C GLY A 269 15.19 2.77 9.93
N TRP A 270 15.86 2.97 11.08
CA TRP A 270 16.47 4.24 11.45
C TRP A 270 17.64 4.60 10.53
N GLU A 271 18.47 3.63 10.13
CA GLU A 271 19.53 3.85 9.15
C GLU A 271 18.95 4.29 7.81
N VAL A 272 17.94 3.58 7.29
CA VAL A 272 17.22 3.98 6.07
C VAL A 272 16.71 5.42 6.18
N LEU A 273 16.03 5.77 7.27
CA LEU A 273 15.50 7.12 7.49
C LEU A 273 16.60 8.19 7.54
N THR A 274 17.69 7.90 8.25
CA THR A 274 18.81 8.83 8.41
C THR A 274 19.47 9.10 7.06
N HIS A 275 19.66 8.07 6.24
CA HIS A 275 20.24 8.20 4.91
C HIS A 275 19.29 8.93 3.94
N ILE A 276 17.97 8.73 4.05
CA ILE A 276 16.97 9.53 3.32
C ILE A 276 17.13 11.01 3.61
N ARG A 277 17.20 11.38 4.90
CA ARG A 277 17.31 12.78 5.33
C ARG A 277 18.62 13.44 4.88
N LYS A 278 19.68 12.65 4.74
CA LYS A 278 20.99 13.09 4.23
C LYS A 278 21.08 13.08 2.69
N ALA A 279 20.07 12.56 2.00
CA ALA A 279 20.10 12.28 0.56
C ALA A 279 21.23 11.34 0.13
N ASN A 280 21.61 10.41 1.01
CA ASN A 280 22.64 9.39 0.79
C ASN A 280 22.01 8.13 0.19
N VAL A 281 22.06 8.02 -1.14
CA VAL A 281 21.26 7.04 -1.88
C VAL A 281 21.80 5.63 -1.75
N ALA A 282 23.11 5.46 -1.85
CA ALA A 282 23.71 4.14 -1.80
C ALA A 282 23.47 3.47 -0.44
N GLU A 283 23.74 4.16 0.65
CA GLU A 283 23.55 3.66 2.02
C GLU A 283 22.10 3.28 2.29
N ALA A 284 21.15 4.12 1.85
CA ALA A 284 19.76 3.80 2.04
C ALA A 284 19.29 2.61 1.19
N ILE A 285 19.85 2.41 -0.01
CA ILE A 285 19.61 1.20 -0.81
C ILE A 285 20.20 -0.02 -0.10
N LEU A 286 21.43 0.07 0.43
CA LEU A 286 22.06 -1.05 1.17
C LEU A 286 21.24 -1.44 2.40
N ALA A 287 20.86 -0.47 3.24
CA ALA A 287 19.99 -0.71 4.39
C ALA A 287 18.60 -1.22 3.98
N GLY A 288 18.04 -0.73 2.86
CA GLY A 288 16.81 -1.22 2.27
C GLY A 288 16.88 -2.68 1.82
N VAL A 289 18.00 -3.10 1.21
CA VAL A 289 18.27 -4.48 0.83
C VAL A 289 18.39 -5.37 2.07
N VAL A 290 19.01 -4.88 3.16
CA VAL A 290 19.05 -5.60 4.45
C VAL A 290 17.63 -5.91 4.94
N ILE A 291 16.72 -4.92 4.97
CA ILE A 291 15.33 -5.12 5.37
C ILE A 291 14.65 -6.18 4.49
N ALA A 292 14.78 -6.05 3.17
CA ALA A 292 14.16 -6.96 2.22
C ALA A 292 14.69 -8.40 2.39
N LEU A 293 16.00 -8.58 2.57
CA LEU A 293 16.62 -9.87 2.82
C LEU A 293 16.16 -10.49 4.14
N MET A 294 16.07 -9.71 5.21
CA MET A 294 15.58 -10.16 6.50
C MET A 294 14.13 -10.64 6.41
N ALA A 295 13.27 -9.83 5.78
CA ALA A 295 11.87 -10.19 5.54
C ALA A 295 11.75 -11.46 4.69
N MET A 296 12.51 -11.58 3.60
CA MET A 296 12.51 -12.77 2.73
C MET A 296 13.00 -14.03 3.43
N VAL A 297 14.02 -13.94 4.31
CA VAL A 297 14.49 -15.09 5.08
C VAL A 297 13.39 -15.57 6.02
N MET A 298 12.78 -14.65 6.76
CA MET A 298 11.73 -14.99 7.73
C MET A 298 10.45 -15.52 7.05
N ASP A 299 10.02 -14.90 5.95
CA ASP A 299 8.88 -15.33 5.13
C ASP A 299 9.09 -16.76 4.61
N ARG A 300 10.26 -17.04 4.00
CA ARG A 300 10.54 -18.37 3.44
C ARG A 300 10.61 -19.47 4.48
N ILE A 301 11.18 -19.19 5.67
CA ILE A 301 11.22 -20.15 6.78
C ILE A 301 9.78 -20.45 7.25
N THR A 302 8.97 -19.42 7.43
CA THR A 302 7.60 -19.54 7.97
C THR A 302 6.65 -20.23 6.99
N ALA A 303 6.62 -19.80 5.73
CA ALA A 303 5.74 -20.35 4.70
C ALA A 303 6.03 -21.83 4.41
N ARG A 304 7.31 -22.25 4.46
CA ARG A 304 7.68 -23.64 4.20
C ARG A 304 7.48 -24.53 5.42
N ALA A 305 7.71 -24.03 6.63
CA ALA A 305 7.36 -24.75 7.86
C ALA A 305 5.87 -25.10 7.92
N ALA A 306 5.03 -24.24 7.32
CA ALA A 306 3.60 -24.44 7.22
C ALA A 306 3.16 -25.53 6.23
N MET A 307 3.88 -25.70 5.11
CA MET A 307 3.52 -26.64 4.05
C MET A 307 4.19 -28.03 4.20
N GLY A 308 5.25 -28.12 5.01
CA GLY A 308 6.09 -29.33 5.12
C GLY A 308 5.62 -30.42 6.10
N ARG A 309 4.55 -30.19 6.87
CA ARG A 309 3.98 -31.22 7.76
C ARG A 309 3.04 -32.15 6.98
N SER A 310 3.58 -33.21 6.41
CA SER A 310 2.76 -34.40 6.09
C SER A 310 2.37 -35.09 7.40
N PRO A 311 1.09 -35.41 7.63
CA PRO A 311 0.63 -36.13 8.82
C PRO A 311 1.24 -37.54 8.97
N ASP A 312 1.80 -38.11 7.90
CA ASP A 312 2.33 -39.47 7.82
C ASP A 312 3.77 -39.65 8.38
N ALA A 313 4.30 -38.71 9.18
CA ALA A 313 5.57 -38.92 9.86
C ALA A 313 5.39 -39.96 10.97
N GLY A 314 5.63 -41.23 10.59
CA GLY A 314 5.26 -42.43 11.32
C GLY A 314 5.78 -42.52 12.75
N GLU A 315 4.99 -43.20 13.57
CA GLU A 315 5.29 -43.53 14.97
C GLU A 315 6.58 -44.36 15.14
N ASP A 316 7.13 -44.91 14.04
CA ASP A 316 8.33 -45.78 14.00
C ASP A 316 9.69 -45.05 13.82
N GLU A 317 9.74 -43.73 13.75
CA GLU A 317 11.03 -43.02 13.67
C GLU A 317 11.77 -43.02 15.02
N SER A 318 13.03 -43.48 15.02
CA SER A 318 13.92 -43.39 16.18
C SER A 318 14.03 -41.95 16.71
N PHE A 319 14.19 -41.79 18.03
CA PHE A 319 14.34 -40.48 18.69
C PHE A 319 15.39 -39.58 18.00
N VAL A 320 16.51 -40.18 17.56
CA VAL A 320 17.58 -39.46 16.85
C VAL A 320 17.15 -38.97 15.46
N ALA A 321 16.35 -39.75 14.72
CA ALA A 321 15.82 -39.33 13.42
C ALA A 321 14.82 -38.17 13.59
N ARG A 322 13.93 -38.26 14.58
CA ARG A 322 12.92 -37.25 14.88
C ARG A 322 13.51 -35.91 15.32
N TYR A 323 14.57 -35.93 16.15
CA TYR A 323 15.21 -34.73 16.68
C TYR A 323 16.54 -34.37 16.00
N ARG A 324 16.86 -34.96 14.85
CA ARG A 324 18.16 -34.78 14.16
C ARG A 324 18.58 -33.32 14.03
N TYR A 325 17.69 -32.45 13.55
CA TYR A 325 18.02 -31.04 13.35
C TYR A 325 18.19 -30.26 14.67
N TRP A 326 17.45 -30.62 15.72
CA TRP A 326 17.63 -30.06 17.06
C TRP A 326 18.96 -30.49 17.69
N ILE A 327 19.36 -31.76 17.50
CA ILE A 327 20.65 -32.28 17.95
C ILE A 327 21.79 -31.58 17.19
N VAL A 328 21.69 -31.47 15.86
CA VAL A 328 22.66 -30.76 15.03
C VAL A 328 22.79 -29.30 15.47
N ALA A 329 21.67 -28.61 15.72
CA ALA A 329 21.68 -27.24 16.23
C ALA A 329 22.33 -27.15 17.62
N ALA A 330 22.04 -28.05 18.55
CA ALA A 330 22.63 -28.06 19.89
C ALA A 330 24.15 -28.31 19.86
N VAL A 331 24.59 -29.28 19.06
CA VAL A 331 26.01 -29.58 18.85
C VAL A 331 26.71 -28.39 18.20
N PHE A 332 26.11 -27.81 17.15
CA PHE A 332 26.64 -26.63 16.48
C PHE A 332 26.78 -25.45 17.43
N THR A 333 25.77 -25.19 18.28
CA THR A 333 25.82 -24.14 19.29
C THR A 333 26.97 -24.35 20.28
N GLY A 334 27.11 -25.56 20.83
CA GLY A 334 28.20 -25.86 21.76
C GLY A 334 29.58 -25.66 21.13
N VAL A 335 29.77 -26.15 19.90
CA VAL A 335 31.03 -25.99 19.15
C VAL A 335 31.30 -24.52 18.84
N MET A 336 30.31 -23.77 18.34
CA MET A 336 30.50 -22.36 17.97
C MET A 336 30.75 -21.46 19.16
N LEU A 337 30.09 -21.68 20.29
CA LEU A 337 30.37 -20.91 21.51
C LEU A 337 31.81 -21.13 22.00
N VAL A 338 32.33 -22.36 21.92
CA VAL A 338 33.73 -22.65 22.26
C VAL A 338 34.67 -21.99 21.26
N LEU A 339 34.41 -22.12 19.95
CA LEU A 339 35.24 -21.50 18.91
C LEU A 339 35.23 -19.98 19.00
N ALA A 340 34.10 -19.34 19.33
CA ALA A 340 34.01 -17.89 19.48
C ALA A 340 34.86 -17.36 20.64
N ARG A 341 35.11 -18.16 21.68
CA ARG A 341 36.06 -17.81 22.76
C ARG A 341 37.52 -17.88 22.31
N VAL A 342 37.84 -18.74 21.35
CA VAL A 342 39.19 -18.91 20.81
C VAL A 342 39.47 -17.89 19.70
N PHE A 343 38.47 -17.61 18.88
CA PHE A 343 38.56 -16.76 17.70
C PHE A 343 37.66 -15.53 17.82
N PRO A 344 38.21 -14.35 18.20
CA PRO A 344 37.41 -13.14 18.41
C PRO A 344 36.57 -12.72 17.20
N PHE A 345 37.04 -13.00 15.97
CA PHE A 345 36.32 -12.67 14.74
C PHE A 345 34.99 -13.42 14.57
N LEU A 346 34.80 -14.55 15.27
CA LEU A 346 33.54 -15.30 15.27
C LEU A 346 32.52 -14.70 16.24
N GLN A 347 33.00 -14.02 17.30
CA GLN A 347 32.17 -13.30 18.26
C GLN A 347 31.67 -12.00 17.64
N GLU A 348 32.61 -11.15 17.20
CA GLU A 348 32.35 -9.87 16.55
C GLU A 348 33.06 -9.84 15.20
N TYR A 349 32.33 -9.49 14.15
CA TYR A 349 32.92 -9.39 12.82
C TYR A 349 33.91 -8.21 12.79
N PRO A 350 35.17 -8.40 12.38
CA PRO A 350 36.15 -7.32 12.39
C PRO A 350 35.76 -6.19 11.43
N ARG A 351 35.73 -4.95 11.92
CA ARG A 351 35.43 -3.76 11.09
C ARG A 351 36.34 -3.62 9.87
N ALA A 352 37.58 -4.09 9.96
CA ALA A 352 38.52 -4.08 8.83
C ALA A 352 38.12 -5.01 7.67
N TRP A 353 37.21 -5.97 7.91
CA TRP A 353 36.68 -6.87 6.89
C TRP A 353 35.30 -6.43 6.40
N GLU A 354 34.78 -5.32 6.92
CA GLU A 354 33.54 -4.74 6.40
C GLU A 354 33.81 -4.23 4.98
N PHE A 355 32.95 -4.65 4.07
CA PHE A 355 32.94 -4.15 2.70
C PHE A 355 31.76 -3.19 2.58
N TYR A 356 32.07 -1.90 2.54
CA TYR A 356 31.07 -0.84 2.44
C TYR A 356 31.11 -0.19 1.05
N PRO A 357 30.34 -0.69 0.07
CA PRO A 357 30.39 -0.18 -1.32
C PRO A 357 29.71 1.17 -1.50
N ALA A 358 29.11 1.74 -0.45
CA ALA A 358 28.24 2.90 -0.57
C ALA A 358 28.97 4.12 -1.14
N ASP A 359 30.23 4.35 -0.75
CA ASP A 359 31.00 5.50 -1.22
C ASP A 359 31.21 5.45 -2.74
N ALA A 360 31.67 4.30 -3.26
CA ALA A 360 31.85 4.10 -4.70
C ALA A 360 30.53 4.20 -5.47
N MET A 361 29.43 3.73 -4.88
CA MET A 361 28.10 3.85 -5.47
C MET A 361 27.61 5.31 -5.47
N ASN A 362 27.80 6.05 -4.39
CA ASN A 362 27.48 7.47 -4.31
C ASN A 362 28.31 8.28 -5.30
N ASP A 363 29.60 7.98 -5.45
CA ASP A 363 30.44 8.58 -6.48
C ASP A 363 29.91 8.28 -7.89
N ALA A 364 29.45 7.05 -8.15
CA ALA A 364 28.82 6.69 -9.42
C ALA A 364 27.49 7.42 -9.64
N PHE A 365 26.65 7.54 -8.61
CA PHE A 365 25.40 8.31 -8.69
C PHE A 365 25.66 9.80 -8.90
N ASN A 366 26.62 10.38 -8.16
CA ASN A 366 27.05 11.76 -8.32
C ASN A 366 27.62 12.01 -9.71
N TRP A 367 28.44 11.09 -10.23
CA TRP A 367 28.91 11.14 -11.61
C TRP A 367 27.74 11.15 -12.60
N LEU A 368 26.76 10.26 -12.43
CA LEU A 368 25.58 10.19 -13.31
C LEU A 368 24.73 11.47 -13.21
N LEU A 369 24.57 12.02 -12.00
CA LEU A 369 23.87 13.29 -11.78
C LEU A 369 24.54 14.46 -12.49
N VAL A 370 25.88 14.54 -12.45
CA VAL A 370 26.65 15.63 -13.05
C VAL A 370 26.70 15.47 -14.57
N GLU A 371 27.05 14.29 -15.07
CA GLU A 371 27.18 13.99 -16.51
C GLU A 371 25.84 14.16 -17.23
N TYR A 372 24.75 13.65 -16.65
CA TYR A 372 23.41 13.71 -17.24
C TYR A 372 22.57 14.85 -16.67
N ALA A 373 23.14 15.82 -15.97
CA ALA A 373 22.42 16.94 -15.34
C ALA A 373 21.50 17.65 -16.34
N GLY A 374 21.98 17.87 -17.57
CA GLY A 374 21.22 18.49 -18.65
C GLY A 374 20.00 17.65 -19.06
N ALA A 375 20.17 16.33 -19.23
CA ALA A 375 19.09 15.42 -19.58
C ALA A 375 18.08 15.25 -18.44
N ILE A 376 18.56 15.10 -17.20
CA ILE A 376 17.70 15.00 -16.00
C ILE A 376 16.87 16.27 -15.84
N LYS A 377 17.50 17.44 -15.98
CA LYS A 377 16.81 18.73 -15.96
C LYS A 377 15.82 18.84 -17.12
N ALA A 378 16.19 18.43 -18.33
CA ALA A 378 15.29 18.45 -19.48
C ALA A 378 14.08 17.54 -19.26
N ILE A 379 14.26 16.30 -18.78
CA ILE A 379 13.17 15.38 -18.44
C ILE A 379 12.27 16.01 -17.37
N LYS A 380 12.86 16.52 -16.28
CA LYS A 380 12.12 17.19 -15.22
C LYS A 380 11.32 18.37 -15.75
N THR A 381 11.97 19.27 -16.49
CA THR A 381 11.34 20.49 -17.02
C THR A 381 10.29 20.14 -18.07
N THR A 382 10.54 19.20 -18.98
CA THR A 382 9.57 18.78 -20.00
C THR A 382 8.37 18.11 -19.35
N ALA A 383 8.58 17.16 -18.45
CA ALA A 383 7.48 16.53 -17.74
C ALA A 383 6.73 17.53 -16.85
N LEU A 384 7.46 18.42 -16.16
CA LEU A 384 6.84 19.47 -15.37
C LEU A 384 6.04 20.43 -16.24
N PHE A 385 6.57 20.99 -17.33
CA PHE A 385 5.85 21.99 -18.15
C PHE A 385 4.83 21.43 -19.14
N TYR A 386 4.99 20.20 -19.64
CA TYR A 386 4.11 19.65 -20.67
C TYR A 386 3.20 18.52 -20.18
N LEU A 387 3.48 17.93 -19.03
CA LEU A 387 2.64 16.88 -18.45
C LEU A 387 2.02 17.33 -17.13
N MET A 388 2.82 17.70 -16.13
CA MET A 388 2.31 18.02 -14.81
C MET A 388 1.68 19.38 -14.72
N LEU A 389 2.34 20.46 -15.10
CA LEU A 389 1.83 21.82 -15.01
C LEU A 389 0.55 22.00 -15.83
N PRO A 390 0.40 21.46 -17.05
CA PRO A 390 -0.87 21.57 -17.77
C PRO A 390 -1.98 20.75 -17.14
N VAL A 391 -1.67 19.64 -16.44
CA VAL A 391 -2.67 18.84 -15.72
C VAL A 391 -2.94 19.41 -14.33
N LYS A 392 -1.93 19.95 -13.64
CA LYS A 392 -2.00 20.65 -12.35
C LYS A 392 -2.76 21.94 -12.52
N MET A 393 -2.30 22.83 -13.39
CA MET A 393 -3.01 24.04 -13.77
C MET A 393 -4.31 23.69 -14.49
N GLY A 394 -4.37 22.66 -15.33
CA GLY A 394 -5.65 22.19 -15.88
C GLY A 394 -6.63 21.62 -14.88
N LEU A 395 -6.20 21.42 -13.64
CA LEU A 395 -7.02 21.03 -12.51
C LEU A 395 -6.96 22.09 -11.39
N GLU A 396 -6.25 23.21 -11.54
CA GLU A 396 -6.15 24.33 -10.58
C GLU A 396 -6.59 25.67 -11.22
N GLN A 397 -5.97 26.09 -12.33
CA GLN A 397 -6.39 27.20 -13.21
C GLN A 397 -5.97 26.97 -14.67
N THR A 398 -6.88 26.50 -15.54
CA THR A 398 -6.48 25.79 -16.77
C THR A 398 -5.86 26.64 -17.89
N ILE A 399 -6.05 27.96 -17.86
CA ILE A 399 -5.59 28.83 -18.95
C ILE A 399 -5.07 30.14 -18.37
N SER A 400 -3.79 30.15 -18.01
CA SER A 400 -3.05 31.34 -17.62
C SER A 400 -1.87 31.55 -18.59
N PRO A 401 -1.39 32.79 -18.80
CA PRO A 401 -0.22 33.03 -19.65
C PRO A 401 1.02 32.30 -19.13
N PHE A 402 1.03 31.98 -17.84
CA PHE A 402 2.08 31.22 -17.18
C PHE A 402 2.06 29.72 -17.52
N SER A 403 0.88 29.12 -17.78
CA SER A 403 0.75 27.68 -18.10
C SER A 403 1.09 27.35 -19.55
N TRP A 404 0.57 28.15 -20.48
CA TRP A 404 0.63 27.83 -21.91
C TRP A 404 1.54 28.78 -22.69
N GLY A 405 2.13 29.78 -22.04
CA GLY A 405 2.93 30.83 -22.70
C GLY A 405 2.10 31.87 -23.46
N PHE A 406 0.77 31.79 -23.40
CA PHE A 406 -0.16 32.75 -23.98
C PHE A 406 -1.45 32.82 -23.17
N GLU A 407 -2.07 34.00 -23.10
CA GLU A 407 -3.44 34.12 -22.62
C GLU A 407 -4.41 33.79 -23.74
N PHE A 408 -5.48 33.07 -23.43
CA PHE A 408 -6.58 32.97 -24.37
C PHE A 408 -7.17 34.36 -24.60
N THR A 409 -6.96 34.88 -25.81
CA THR A 409 -7.67 36.06 -26.28
C THR A 409 -9.19 35.79 -26.23
N MET A 410 -9.99 36.85 -26.09
CA MET A 410 -11.45 36.72 -26.04
C MET A 410 -12.03 35.88 -27.22
N PRO A 411 -11.54 36.03 -28.47
CA PRO A 411 -11.94 35.17 -29.58
C PRO A 411 -11.61 33.69 -29.37
N MET A 412 -10.47 33.35 -28.75
CA MET A 412 -10.08 31.96 -28.47
C MET A 412 -10.96 31.32 -27.38
N LYS A 413 -11.32 32.09 -26.34
CA LYS A 413 -12.28 31.63 -25.30
C LYS A 413 -13.63 31.28 -25.90
N ILE A 414 -14.16 32.19 -26.73
CA ILE A 414 -15.43 31.98 -27.44
C ILE A 414 -15.30 30.79 -28.41
N GLY A 415 -14.21 30.73 -29.18
CA GLY A 415 -13.95 29.64 -30.12
C GLY A 415 -13.91 28.26 -29.44
N TYR A 416 -13.21 28.13 -28.30
CA TYR A 416 -13.18 26.91 -27.50
C TYR A 416 -14.58 26.52 -27.01
N ALA A 417 -15.32 27.47 -26.42
CA ALA A 417 -16.66 27.22 -25.91
C ALA A 417 -17.62 26.76 -27.02
N VAL A 418 -17.60 27.44 -28.18
CA VAL A 418 -18.42 27.08 -29.34
C VAL A 418 -18.02 25.72 -29.90
N ALA A 419 -16.72 25.43 -30.04
CA ALA A 419 -16.24 24.14 -30.56
C ALA A 419 -16.65 22.97 -29.65
N MET A 420 -16.48 23.11 -28.34
CA MET A 420 -16.88 22.06 -27.38
C MET A 420 -18.40 21.90 -27.30
N ALA A 421 -19.16 23.00 -27.35
CA ALA A 421 -20.63 22.95 -27.41
C ALA A 421 -21.12 22.30 -28.71
N ALA A 422 -20.50 22.61 -29.85
CA ALA A 422 -20.81 21.99 -31.14
C ALA A 422 -20.49 20.49 -31.13
N LEU A 423 -19.35 20.09 -30.57
CA LEU A 423 -18.98 18.68 -30.42
C LEU A 423 -19.96 17.91 -29.51
N ALA A 424 -20.31 18.49 -28.36
CA ALA A 424 -21.31 17.91 -27.47
C ALA A 424 -22.69 17.81 -28.14
N GLY A 425 -23.12 18.88 -28.83
CA GLY A 425 -24.37 18.90 -29.61
C GLY A 425 -24.38 17.86 -30.73
N TRP A 426 -23.27 17.70 -31.45
CA TRP A 426 -23.11 16.67 -32.49
C TRP A 426 -23.22 15.25 -31.91
N LEU A 427 -22.64 15.00 -30.73
CA LEU A 427 -22.77 13.71 -30.05
C LEU A 427 -24.21 13.45 -29.55
N LEU A 428 -24.94 14.48 -29.13
CA LEU A 428 -26.37 14.38 -28.78
C LEU A 428 -27.21 14.02 -30.01
N LEU A 429 -26.94 14.65 -31.16
CA LEU A 429 -27.61 14.33 -32.42
C LEU A 429 -27.38 12.87 -32.85
N ARG A 430 -26.21 12.30 -32.57
CA ARG A 430 -25.91 10.87 -32.78
C ARG A 430 -26.47 9.94 -31.69
N ARG A 431 -27.34 10.42 -30.80
CA ARG A 431 -27.91 9.70 -29.65
C ARG A 431 -26.85 9.11 -28.70
N ARG A 432 -25.61 9.62 -28.71
CA ARG A 432 -24.52 9.21 -27.80
C ARG A 432 -24.49 10.13 -26.57
N VAL A 433 -25.58 10.14 -25.81
CA VAL A 433 -25.81 11.08 -24.69
C VAL A 433 -24.69 11.04 -23.64
N ARG A 434 -24.21 9.85 -23.27
CA ARG A 434 -23.09 9.70 -22.31
C ARG A 434 -21.80 10.34 -22.79
N ALA A 435 -21.50 10.23 -24.08
CA ALA A 435 -20.30 10.82 -24.66
C ALA A 435 -20.44 12.35 -24.70
N ALA A 436 -21.63 12.88 -25.01
CA ALA A 436 -21.89 14.32 -24.98
C ALA A 436 -21.73 14.92 -23.57
N ILE A 437 -22.28 14.25 -22.54
CA ILE A 437 -22.10 14.65 -21.14
C ILE A 437 -20.61 14.62 -20.77
N GLY A 438 -19.90 13.57 -21.14
CA GLY A 438 -18.46 13.45 -20.90
C GLY A 438 -17.67 14.59 -21.55
N VAL A 439 -17.97 14.92 -22.81
CA VAL A 439 -17.34 16.06 -23.51
C VAL A 439 -17.66 17.39 -22.82
N ALA A 440 -18.90 17.61 -22.38
CA ALA A 440 -19.28 18.84 -21.68
C ALA A 440 -18.58 19.00 -20.32
N LEU A 441 -18.54 17.94 -19.51
CA LEU A 441 -17.83 17.94 -18.23
C LEU A 441 -16.33 18.14 -18.43
N LEU A 442 -15.74 17.42 -19.40
CA LEU A 442 -14.34 17.56 -19.74
C LEU A 442 -14.03 18.98 -20.24
N ALA A 443 -14.92 19.58 -21.04
CA ALA A 443 -14.74 20.95 -21.53
C ALA A 443 -14.69 21.97 -20.38
N ILE A 444 -15.60 21.82 -19.40
CA ILE A 444 -15.66 22.66 -18.21
C ILE A 444 -14.43 22.44 -17.34
N LEU A 445 -14.09 21.18 -17.06
CA LEU A 445 -12.93 20.80 -16.26
C LEU A 445 -11.62 21.33 -16.87
N LEU A 446 -11.40 21.11 -18.17
CA LEU A 446 -10.24 21.59 -18.92
C LEU A 446 -10.24 23.10 -19.17
N TYR A 447 -11.22 23.86 -18.69
CA TYR A 447 -11.18 25.32 -18.80
C TYR A 447 -11.05 25.98 -17.43
N PHE A 448 -11.83 25.50 -16.45
CA PHE A 448 -11.86 26.09 -15.11
C PHE A 448 -10.92 25.42 -14.10
N GLY A 449 -10.53 24.16 -14.32
CA GLY A 449 -9.77 23.38 -13.35
C GLY A 449 -10.68 22.76 -12.27
N ILE A 450 -10.17 21.83 -11.46
CA ILE A 450 -10.87 21.33 -10.28
C ILE A 450 -10.99 22.43 -9.24
N THR A 451 -9.91 23.15 -8.89
CA THR A 451 -10.00 24.17 -7.82
C THR A 451 -10.78 25.42 -8.23
N GLY A 452 -10.89 25.70 -9.54
CA GLY A 452 -11.72 26.78 -10.06
C GLY A 452 -13.20 26.43 -10.22
N LEU A 453 -13.60 25.17 -9.94
CA LEU A 453 -14.99 24.77 -9.98
C LEU A 453 -15.68 25.00 -8.63
N PRO A 454 -16.98 25.34 -8.64
CA PRO A 454 -17.75 25.41 -7.40
C PRO A 454 -17.67 24.08 -6.65
N TRP A 455 -17.39 24.11 -5.35
CA TRP A 455 -17.26 22.90 -4.54
C TRP A 455 -18.50 21.98 -4.64
N LEU A 456 -19.70 22.57 -4.71
CA LEU A 456 -20.97 21.86 -4.95
C LEU A 456 -21.01 21.11 -6.28
N SER A 457 -20.36 21.64 -7.31
CA SER A 457 -20.27 21.00 -8.62
C SER A 457 -19.40 19.76 -8.54
N ILE A 458 -18.21 19.87 -7.93
CA ILE A 458 -17.29 18.74 -7.75
C ILE A 458 -17.96 17.64 -6.92
N ALA A 459 -18.58 18.02 -5.80
CA ALA A 459 -19.32 17.11 -4.95
C ALA A 459 -20.48 16.44 -5.70
N GLY A 460 -21.25 17.21 -6.48
CA GLY A 460 -22.33 16.71 -7.31
C GLY A 460 -21.85 15.70 -8.36
N VAL A 461 -20.74 16.00 -9.06
CA VAL A 461 -20.12 15.09 -10.03
C VAL A 461 -19.77 13.76 -9.34
N MET A 462 -19.07 13.83 -8.21
CA MET A 462 -18.63 12.64 -7.47
C MET A 462 -19.80 11.82 -6.93
N VAL A 463 -20.83 12.45 -6.37
CA VAL A 463 -22.04 11.78 -5.87
C VAL A 463 -22.84 11.13 -7.01
N LEU A 464 -22.97 11.80 -8.17
CA LEU A 464 -23.63 11.20 -9.33
C LEU A 464 -22.84 10.02 -9.90
N LEU A 465 -21.51 10.11 -10.00
CA LEU A 465 -20.68 8.99 -10.41
C LEU A 465 -20.80 7.82 -9.42
N ALA A 466 -20.78 8.10 -8.12
CA ALA A 466 -21.01 7.11 -7.07
C ALA A 466 -22.39 6.44 -7.18
N TRP A 467 -23.45 7.21 -7.47
CA TRP A 467 -24.79 6.68 -7.72
C TRP A 467 -24.82 5.76 -8.95
N GLN A 468 -24.13 6.15 -10.02
CA GLN A 468 -24.02 5.35 -11.24
C GLN A 468 -23.16 4.11 -11.05
N ALA A 469 -22.15 4.13 -10.19
CA ALA A 469 -21.29 2.98 -9.93
C ALA A 469 -22.00 1.95 -9.04
N GLY A 470 -22.46 2.36 -7.86
CA GLY A 470 -22.90 1.46 -6.78
C GLY A 470 -24.32 1.69 -6.26
N GLY A 471 -25.08 2.61 -6.85
CA GLY A 471 -26.45 2.91 -6.42
C GLY A 471 -26.52 3.87 -5.23
N ARG A 472 -27.72 3.99 -4.62
CA ARG A 472 -28.03 5.06 -3.64
C ARG A 472 -27.15 5.00 -2.39
N ARG A 473 -26.82 3.80 -1.90
CA ARG A 473 -25.98 3.62 -0.71
C ARG A 473 -24.58 4.20 -0.92
N LEU A 474 -23.98 3.96 -2.09
CA LEU A 474 -22.67 4.50 -2.43
C LEU A 474 -22.73 6.02 -2.59
N ALA A 475 -23.76 6.54 -3.27
CA ALA A 475 -23.96 7.99 -3.42
C ALA A 475 -24.06 8.73 -2.09
N ILE A 476 -24.85 8.21 -1.13
CA ILE A 476 -24.97 8.78 0.21
C ILE A 476 -23.64 8.71 0.95
N GLY A 477 -22.96 7.55 0.92
CA GLY A 477 -21.65 7.39 1.55
C GLY A 477 -20.60 8.37 1.00
N THR A 478 -20.56 8.55 -0.32
CA THR A 478 -19.70 9.55 -0.98
C THR A 478 -20.07 10.97 -0.58
N GLY A 479 -21.37 11.31 -0.54
CA GLY A 479 -21.83 12.63 -0.12
C GLY A 479 -21.44 12.96 1.33
N VAL A 480 -21.60 12.00 2.25
CA VAL A 480 -21.18 12.14 3.65
C VAL A 480 -19.66 12.28 3.77
N GLY A 481 -18.89 11.47 3.04
CA GLY A 481 -17.43 11.55 3.05
C GLY A 481 -16.91 12.89 2.53
N LEU A 482 -17.49 13.41 1.43
CA LEU A 482 -17.13 14.72 0.89
C LEU A 482 -17.54 15.86 1.83
N ALA A 483 -18.72 15.76 2.46
CA ALA A 483 -19.15 16.73 3.46
C ALA A 483 -18.20 16.76 4.67
N PHE A 484 -17.71 15.60 5.12
CA PHE A 484 -16.68 15.52 6.16
C PHE A 484 -15.41 16.28 5.75
N LEU A 485 -14.88 16.06 4.54
CA LEU A 485 -13.67 16.75 4.08
C LEU A 485 -13.81 18.28 4.08
N MET A 486 -15.00 18.79 3.72
CA MET A 486 -15.28 20.23 3.71
C MET A 486 -15.41 20.79 5.12
N VAL A 487 -16.27 20.17 5.95
CA VAL A 487 -16.53 20.66 7.31
C VAL A 487 -15.30 20.51 8.21
N ALA A 488 -14.41 19.55 7.94
CA ALA A 488 -13.18 19.38 8.68
C ALA A 488 -12.02 20.29 8.20
N GLY A 489 -12.24 21.15 7.19
CA GLY A 489 -11.24 22.09 6.70
C GLY A 489 -10.08 21.47 5.91
N VAL A 490 -10.23 20.24 5.41
CA VAL A 490 -9.15 19.52 4.66
C VAL A 490 -9.47 19.33 3.17
N TRP A 491 -10.43 20.10 2.67
CA TRP A 491 -10.88 20.03 1.28
C TRP A 491 -9.82 20.45 0.24
N PRO A 492 -9.04 21.52 0.45
CA PRO A 492 -7.98 21.91 -0.48
C PRO A 492 -6.92 20.81 -0.66
N GLU A 493 -6.41 20.26 0.45
CA GLU A 493 -5.39 19.22 0.49
C GLU A 493 -5.93 17.91 -0.10
N ALA A 494 -7.21 17.60 0.16
CA ALA A 494 -7.89 16.46 -0.45
C ALA A 494 -7.97 16.57 -1.97
N THR A 495 -8.20 17.79 -2.49
CA THR A 495 -8.25 18.05 -3.92
C THR A 495 -6.87 17.85 -4.57
N ILE A 496 -5.80 18.33 -3.93
CA ILE A 496 -4.42 18.11 -4.37
C ILE A 496 -4.07 16.61 -4.35
N SER A 497 -4.47 15.90 -3.29
CA SER A 497 -4.27 14.44 -3.18
C SER A 497 -4.94 13.69 -4.33
N PHE A 498 -6.19 14.06 -4.64
CA PHE A 498 -6.95 13.47 -5.74
C PHE A 498 -6.30 13.75 -7.10
N TYR A 499 -5.81 14.97 -7.31
CA TYR A 499 -5.08 15.36 -8.51
C TYR A 499 -3.82 14.49 -8.70
N LEU A 500 -2.92 14.50 -7.72
CA LEU A 500 -1.61 13.87 -7.84
C LEU A 500 -1.73 12.36 -8.00
N CYS A 501 -2.55 11.73 -7.15
CA CYS A 501 -2.80 10.30 -7.23
C CYS A 501 -3.57 9.91 -8.50
N GLY A 502 -4.58 10.70 -8.90
CA GLY A 502 -5.35 10.43 -10.11
C GLY A 502 -4.48 10.43 -11.36
N LEU A 503 -3.60 11.43 -11.50
CA LEU A 503 -2.63 11.50 -12.59
C LEU A 503 -1.64 10.33 -12.56
N ALA A 504 -1.06 10.03 -11.38
CA ALA A 504 -0.12 8.92 -11.22
C ALA A 504 -0.75 7.58 -11.60
N VAL A 505 -1.97 7.32 -11.12
CA VAL A 505 -2.73 6.10 -11.41
C VAL A 505 -3.06 6.00 -12.89
N ALA A 506 -3.51 7.09 -13.53
CA ALA A 506 -3.85 7.08 -14.94
C ALA A 506 -2.63 6.73 -15.82
N LEU A 507 -1.48 7.36 -15.54
CA LEU A 507 -0.23 7.09 -16.25
C LEU A 507 0.28 5.67 -15.96
N SER A 508 0.25 5.24 -14.70
CA SER A 508 0.65 3.89 -14.29
C SER A 508 -0.20 2.81 -14.93
N PHE A 509 -1.52 3.02 -14.97
CA PHE A 509 -2.43 2.07 -15.58
C PHE A 509 -2.26 2.01 -17.09
N LEU A 510 -2.07 3.15 -17.75
CA LEU A 510 -1.83 3.22 -19.20
C LEU A 510 -0.51 2.52 -19.58
N ILE A 511 0.60 2.90 -18.93
CA ILE A 511 1.94 2.35 -19.23
C ILE A 511 2.00 0.89 -18.77
N GLY A 512 1.54 0.59 -17.56
CA GLY A 512 1.58 -0.74 -16.98
C GLY A 512 0.70 -1.74 -17.73
N THR A 513 -0.52 -1.38 -18.13
CA THR A 513 -1.37 -2.25 -18.96
C THR A 513 -0.73 -2.49 -20.33
N THR A 514 -0.11 -1.47 -20.93
CA THR A 514 0.62 -1.63 -22.20
C THR A 514 1.77 -2.61 -22.06
N LEU A 515 2.60 -2.48 -21.04
CA LEU A 515 3.69 -3.42 -20.74
C LEU A 515 3.16 -4.83 -20.44
N GLY A 516 2.06 -4.96 -19.69
CA GLY A 516 1.41 -6.23 -19.39
C GLY A 516 0.81 -6.91 -20.62
N VAL A 517 0.26 -6.15 -21.56
CA VAL A 517 -0.17 -6.65 -22.88
C VAL A 517 1.02 -7.20 -23.66
N ILE A 518 2.12 -6.46 -23.72
CA ILE A 518 3.34 -6.92 -24.41
C ILE A 518 3.91 -8.18 -23.75
N ALA A 519 3.95 -8.23 -22.41
CA ALA A 519 4.40 -9.39 -21.64
C ALA A 519 3.50 -10.62 -21.80
N SER A 520 2.20 -10.42 -22.06
CA SER A 520 1.27 -11.52 -22.29
C SER A 520 1.51 -12.26 -23.61
N GLU A 521 2.08 -11.57 -24.60
CA GLU A 521 2.39 -12.14 -25.92
C GLU A 521 3.84 -12.65 -26.02
N ASN A 522 4.76 -12.21 -25.13
CA ASN A 522 6.18 -12.58 -25.18
C ASN A 522 6.72 -13.01 -23.80
N ASP A 523 7.04 -14.30 -23.67
CA ASP A 523 7.60 -14.88 -22.44
C ASP A 523 8.95 -14.29 -22.04
N ALA A 524 9.78 -13.84 -22.99
CA ALA A 524 11.05 -13.18 -22.68
C ALA A 524 10.83 -11.81 -22.02
N VAL A 525 9.83 -11.05 -22.49
CA VAL A 525 9.44 -9.78 -21.87
C VAL A 525 8.86 -10.01 -20.49
N SER A 526 7.99 -11.02 -20.33
CA SER A 526 7.48 -11.42 -19.00
C SER A 526 8.61 -11.80 -18.03
N ALA A 527 9.56 -12.62 -18.48
CA ALA A 527 10.71 -13.02 -17.67
C ALA A 527 11.60 -11.84 -17.26
N PHE A 528 11.71 -10.81 -18.10
CA PHE A 528 12.43 -9.57 -17.78
C PHE A 528 11.67 -8.64 -16.83
N LEU A 529 10.35 -8.48 -17.02
CA LEU A 529 9.53 -7.58 -16.20
C LEU A 529 9.23 -8.13 -14.80
N ARG A 530 9.21 -9.45 -14.62
CA ARG A 530 8.91 -10.10 -13.32
C ARG A 530 9.87 -9.66 -12.21
N PRO A 531 11.21 -9.81 -12.33
CA PRO A 531 12.13 -9.37 -11.30
C PRO A 531 12.03 -7.88 -10.97
N ILE A 532 11.82 -7.03 -11.99
CA ILE A 532 11.66 -5.58 -11.80
C ILE A 532 10.39 -5.28 -11.00
N SER A 533 9.28 -5.91 -11.40
CA SER A 533 7.99 -5.81 -10.72
C SER A 533 8.06 -6.31 -9.28
N ASP A 534 8.75 -7.44 -9.06
CA ASP A 534 8.97 -8.03 -7.73
C ASP A 534 9.81 -7.08 -6.87
N THR A 535 10.87 -6.50 -7.43
CA THR A 535 11.75 -5.54 -6.73
C THR A 535 10.98 -4.29 -6.32
N LEU A 536 10.23 -3.68 -7.23
CA LEU A 536 9.44 -2.46 -6.97
C LEU A 536 8.34 -2.67 -5.91
N GLN A 537 7.89 -3.90 -5.69
CA GLN A 537 6.88 -4.20 -4.66
C GLN A 537 7.47 -4.70 -3.33
N THR A 538 8.69 -5.23 -3.34
CA THR A 538 9.34 -5.81 -2.16
C THR A 538 10.30 -4.84 -1.49
N MET A 539 10.84 -3.87 -2.25
CA MET A 539 11.61 -2.78 -1.67
C MET A 539 10.72 -1.92 -0.78
N PRO A 540 11.21 -1.53 0.41
CA PRO A 540 10.45 -0.62 1.25
C PRO A 540 10.18 0.72 0.54
N LEU A 541 8.96 1.25 0.70
CA LEU A 541 8.50 2.44 -0.02
C LEU A 541 9.42 3.65 0.14
N PHE A 542 9.98 3.82 1.34
CA PHE A 542 10.93 4.89 1.66
C PHE A 542 12.23 4.79 0.86
N VAL A 543 12.71 3.57 0.60
CA VAL A 543 13.94 3.34 -0.17
C VAL A 543 13.71 3.67 -1.65
N ILE A 544 12.53 3.30 -2.18
CA ILE A 544 12.13 3.61 -3.56
C ILE A 544 12.11 5.13 -3.83
N LEU A 545 11.78 5.93 -2.81
CA LEU A 545 11.66 7.38 -2.92
C LEU A 545 12.99 8.09 -3.21
N ILE A 546 14.09 7.55 -2.72
CA ILE A 546 15.37 8.26 -2.61
C ILE A 546 16.02 8.53 -3.96
N PRO A 547 16.12 7.56 -4.89
CA PRO A 547 16.66 7.86 -6.21
C PRO A 547 15.88 8.98 -6.88
N PHE A 548 14.55 9.00 -6.75
CA PHE A 548 13.75 10.08 -7.32
C PHE A 548 14.07 11.43 -6.68
N VAL A 549 14.16 11.51 -5.34
CA VAL A 549 14.52 12.75 -4.63
C VAL A 549 15.91 13.23 -5.03
N MET A 550 16.88 12.32 -5.16
CA MET A 550 18.23 12.65 -5.58
C MET A 550 18.27 13.20 -7.03
N PHE A 551 17.66 12.50 -7.98
CA PHE A 551 17.67 12.91 -9.39
C PHE A 551 16.82 14.15 -9.66
N PHE A 552 15.63 14.23 -9.06
CA PHE A 552 14.62 15.21 -9.43
C PHE A 552 14.38 16.28 -8.36
N LYS A 553 15.08 16.22 -7.22
CA LYS A 553 14.89 17.09 -6.05
C LYS A 553 13.49 16.97 -5.43
N LEU A 554 13.25 17.66 -4.33
CA LEU A 554 11.95 17.70 -3.65
C LEU A 554 10.87 18.36 -4.53
N GLY A 555 9.62 17.92 -4.36
CA GLY A 555 8.41 18.45 -5.04
C GLY A 555 7.53 17.42 -5.75
N ASP A 556 6.37 17.88 -6.25
CA ASP A 556 5.27 17.06 -6.81
C ASP A 556 5.69 16.11 -7.94
N PHE A 557 6.65 16.50 -8.80
CA PHE A 557 7.11 15.64 -9.89
C PHE A 557 7.81 14.38 -9.39
N THR A 558 8.59 14.53 -8.35
CA THR A 558 9.28 13.42 -7.69
C THR A 558 8.28 12.50 -7.00
N ALA A 559 7.26 13.08 -6.36
CA ALA A 559 6.15 12.33 -5.78
C ALA A 559 5.37 11.55 -6.86
N LEU A 560 5.03 12.19 -7.99
CA LEU A 560 4.38 11.54 -9.13
C LEU A 560 5.15 10.30 -9.60
N LEU A 561 6.47 10.43 -9.81
CA LEU A 561 7.31 9.32 -10.25
C LEU A 561 7.39 8.19 -9.22
N ALA A 562 7.49 8.53 -7.93
CA ALA A 562 7.52 7.54 -6.86
C ALA A 562 6.19 6.76 -6.76
N ILE A 563 5.05 7.46 -6.84
CA ILE A 563 3.72 6.85 -6.89
C ILE A 563 3.61 5.95 -8.13
N MET A 564 4.07 6.42 -9.29
CA MET A 564 4.05 5.63 -10.52
C MET A 564 4.89 4.35 -10.41
N ALA A 565 6.11 4.44 -9.86
CA ALA A 565 7.01 3.31 -9.70
C ALA A 565 6.38 2.17 -8.88
N TYR A 566 5.60 2.52 -7.86
CA TYR A 566 4.90 1.54 -7.02
C TYR A 566 3.58 1.05 -7.65
N ALA A 567 2.77 1.97 -8.19
CA ALA A 567 1.41 1.69 -8.67
C ALA A 567 1.37 1.02 -10.06
N ILE A 568 2.45 1.08 -10.85
CA ILE A 568 2.53 0.44 -12.18
C ILE A 568 2.49 -1.08 -12.10
N VAL A 569 3.00 -1.68 -11.02
CA VAL A 569 3.19 -3.13 -10.96
C VAL A 569 1.86 -3.91 -10.97
N PRO A 570 0.83 -3.55 -10.19
CA PRO A 570 -0.48 -4.18 -10.34
C PRO A 570 -1.04 -4.07 -11.76
N ALA A 571 -0.89 -2.94 -12.45
CA ALA A 571 -1.35 -2.79 -13.83
C ALA A 571 -0.67 -3.78 -14.77
N ILE A 572 0.66 -3.95 -14.66
CA ILE A 572 1.42 -4.94 -15.45
C ILE A 572 0.92 -6.36 -15.17
N ARG A 573 0.90 -6.77 -13.90
CA ARG A 573 0.59 -8.16 -13.51
C ARG A 573 -0.85 -8.55 -13.80
N TYR A 574 -1.82 -7.70 -13.47
CA TYR A 574 -3.23 -8.00 -13.71
C TYR A 574 -3.57 -8.00 -15.21
N ALA A 575 -2.92 -7.14 -16.01
CA ALA A 575 -3.07 -7.17 -17.46
C ALA A 575 -2.48 -8.45 -18.07
N GLU A 576 -1.24 -8.79 -17.71
CA GLU A 576 -0.59 -10.02 -18.20
C GLU A 576 -1.41 -11.26 -17.81
N HIS A 577 -1.76 -11.39 -16.53
CA HIS A 577 -2.54 -12.53 -16.02
C HIS A 577 -3.94 -12.58 -16.65
N GLY A 578 -4.63 -11.44 -16.78
CA GLY A 578 -5.95 -11.37 -17.38
C GLY A 578 -5.97 -11.83 -18.83
N LEU A 579 -4.96 -11.45 -19.61
CA LEU A 579 -4.85 -11.82 -21.03
C LEU A 579 -4.41 -13.28 -21.22
N ARG A 580 -3.50 -13.78 -20.39
CA ARG A 580 -3.09 -15.20 -20.39
C ARG A 580 -4.19 -16.14 -19.87
N GLY A 581 -5.08 -15.65 -19.01
CA GLY A 581 -6.18 -16.41 -18.42
C GLY A 581 -7.40 -16.60 -19.33
N VAL A 582 -7.39 -16.08 -20.56
CA VAL A 582 -8.48 -16.29 -21.53
C VAL A 582 -8.48 -17.74 -22.00
N SER A 583 -9.65 -18.39 -22.02
CA SER A 583 -9.79 -19.81 -22.36
C SER A 583 -9.17 -20.15 -23.73
N PRO A 584 -8.39 -21.25 -23.82
CA PRO A 584 -7.81 -21.71 -25.08
C PRO A 584 -8.87 -21.98 -26.16
N GLU A 585 -10.03 -22.53 -25.77
CA GLU A 585 -11.12 -22.88 -26.69
C GLU A 585 -11.69 -21.65 -27.39
N VAL A 586 -11.84 -20.53 -26.68
CA VAL A 586 -12.29 -19.26 -27.27
C VAL A 586 -11.26 -18.71 -28.25
N ILE A 587 -9.97 -18.88 -27.93
CA ILE A 587 -8.87 -18.45 -28.81
C ILE A 587 -8.84 -19.31 -30.08
N GLU A 588 -9.03 -20.62 -29.98
CA GLU A 588 -9.09 -21.54 -31.12
C GLU A 588 -10.31 -21.27 -32.01
N ALA A 589 -11.48 -21.04 -31.42
CA ALA A 589 -12.68 -20.65 -32.16
C ALA A 589 -12.47 -19.32 -32.93
N ALA A 590 -11.86 -18.32 -32.29
CA ALA A 590 -11.53 -17.05 -32.95
C ALA A 590 -10.52 -17.24 -34.10
N LYS A 591 -9.52 -18.11 -33.93
CA LYS A 591 -8.57 -18.47 -35.00
C LYS A 591 -9.26 -19.17 -36.16
N ALA A 592 -10.15 -20.13 -35.89
CA ALA A 592 -10.92 -20.84 -36.91
C ALA A 592 -11.81 -19.89 -37.74
N CYS A 593 -12.33 -18.83 -37.12
CA CYS A 593 -13.06 -17.75 -37.80
C CYS A 593 -12.16 -16.77 -38.59
N GLY A 594 -10.86 -17.03 -38.72
CA GLY A 594 -9.92 -16.20 -39.49
C GLY A 594 -9.46 -14.92 -38.78
N SER A 595 -9.53 -14.87 -37.43
CA SER A 595 -9.13 -13.69 -36.67
C SER A 595 -7.62 -13.43 -36.75
N SER A 596 -7.23 -12.24 -37.21
CA SER A 596 -5.82 -11.80 -37.16
C SER A 596 -5.36 -11.56 -35.72
N ARG A 597 -4.03 -11.49 -35.46
CA ARG A 597 -3.48 -11.20 -34.12
C ARG A 597 -4.06 -9.93 -33.49
N TRP A 598 -4.22 -8.87 -34.28
CA TRP A 598 -4.80 -7.61 -33.81
C TRP A 598 -6.31 -7.72 -33.52
N GLN A 599 -7.04 -8.48 -34.34
CA GLN A 599 -8.45 -8.73 -34.09
C GLN A 599 -8.65 -9.60 -32.85
N MET A 600 -7.80 -10.60 -32.64
CA MET A 600 -7.80 -11.45 -31.46
C MET A 600 -7.53 -10.66 -30.18
N LEU A 601 -6.54 -9.76 -30.19
CA LEU A 601 -6.26 -8.91 -29.05
C LEU A 601 -7.44 -7.97 -28.73
N TRP A 602 -7.89 -7.17 -29.71
CA TRP A 602 -8.87 -6.11 -29.47
C TRP A 602 -10.31 -6.58 -29.38
N ARG A 603 -10.69 -7.68 -30.07
CA ARG A 603 -12.08 -8.15 -30.12
C ARG A 603 -12.36 -9.37 -29.25
N VAL A 604 -11.33 -10.09 -28.81
CA VAL A 604 -11.49 -11.32 -28.02
C VAL A 604 -10.80 -11.21 -26.67
N ARG A 605 -9.47 -11.10 -26.64
CA ARG A 605 -8.69 -11.15 -25.39
C ARG A 605 -8.97 -9.96 -24.47
N LEU A 606 -8.86 -8.71 -24.97
CA LEU A 606 -9.07 -7.52 -24.16
C LEU A 606 -10.50 -7.41 -23.57
N PRO A 607 -11.57 -7.65 -24.35
CA PRO A 607 -12.93 -7.66 -23.79
C PRO A 607 -13.14 -8.70 -22.70
N LEU A 608 -12.60 -9.92 -22.86
CA LEU A 608 -12.73 -10.99 -21.88
C LEU A 608 -11.84 -10.78 -20.65
N ALA A 609 -10.68 -10.14 -20.82
CA ALA A 609 -9.78 -9.78 -19.74
C ALA A 609 -10.22 -8.50 -18.98
N LEU A 610 -11.20 -7.75 -19.48
CA LEU A 610 -11.63 -6.47 -18.90
C LEU A 610 -11.96 -6.53 -17.41
N PRO A 611 -12.65 -7.55 -16.88
CA PRO A 611 -12.90 -7.65 -15.44
C PRO A 611 -11.59 -7.73 -14.62
N GLN A 612 -10.58 -8.44 -15.14
CA GLN A 612 -9.28 -8.55 -14.50
C GLN A 612 -8.48 -7.25 -14.62
N LEU A 613 -8.57 -6.55 -15.76
CA LEU A 613 -7.99 -5.21 -15.94
C LEU A 613 -8.60 -4.20 -14.97
N LEU A 614 -9.92 -4.24 -14.73
CA LEU A 614 -10.60 -3.38 -13.76
C LEU A 614 -10.19 -3.70 -12.31
N LEU A 615 -9.92 -4.97 -11.99
CA LEU A 615 -9.30 -5.32 -10.71
C LEU A 615 -7.87 -4.75 -10.61
N GLY A 616 -7.10 -4.83 -11.70
CA GLY A 616 -5.79 -4.20 -11.81
C GLY A 616 -5.84 -2.70 -11.57
N LEU A 617 -6.80 -1.98 -12.19
CA LEU A 617 -7.02 -0.56 -11.96
C LEU A 617 -7.33 -0.26 -10.49
N ASN A 618 -8.19 -1.06 -9.85
CA ASN A 618 -8.49 -0.91 -8.43
C ASN A 618 -7.23 -1.05 -7.57
N GLN A 619 -6.37 -2.02 -7.86
CA GLN A 619 -5.10 -2.20 -7.14
C GLN A 619 -4.12 -1.07 -7.42
N THR A 620 -4.01 -0.59 -8.66
CA THR A 620 -3.20 0.59 -9.00
C THR A 620 -3.68 1.82 -8.22
N ILE A 621 -4.99 2.04 -8.07
CA ILE A 621 -5.54 3.12 -7.23
C ILE A 621 -5.12 2.93 -5.77
N MET A 622 -5.32 1.74 -5.19
CA MET A 622 -4.96 1.48 -3.79
C MET A 622 -3.47 1.67 -3.52
N PHE A 623 -2.62 1.21 -4.43
CA PHE A 623 -1.16 1.40 -4.33
C PHE A 623 -0.79 2.87 -4.49
N GLY A 624 -1.48 3.59 -5.38
CA GLY A 624 -1.31 5.02 -5.56
C GLY A 624 -1.60 5.81 -4.29
N VAL A 625 -2.74 5.54 -3.65
CA VAL A 625 -3.14 6.21 -2.40
C VAL A 625 -2.25 5.82 -1.23
N ALA A 626 -1.85 4.54 -1.13
CA ALA A 626 -0.91 4.12 -0.09
C ALA A 626 0.43 4.86 -0.21
N MET A 627 0.88 5.14 -1.44
CA MET A 627 2.14 5.84 -1.67
C MET A 627 2.05 7.36 -1.43
N LEU A 628 0.87 7.99 -1.54
CA LEU A 628 0.67 9.42 -1.24
C LEU A 628 1.19 9.81 0.15
N VAL A 629 0.91 8.98 1.14
CA VAL A 629 1.34 9.16 2.54
C VAL A 629 2.86 9.27 2.64
N ILE A 630 3.58 8.42 1.88
CA ILE A 630 5.04 8.36 1.90
C ILE A 630 5.63 9.53 1.13
N THR A 631 4.97 9.99 0.06
CA THR A 631 5.44 11.12 -0.74
C THR A 631 5.38 12.46 -0.01
N ALA A 632 4.67 12.57 1.11
CA ALA A 632 4.75 13.70 2.03
C ALA A 632 6.20 14.07 2.38
N LEU A 633 7.07 13.06 2.56
CA LEU A 633 8.49 13.28 2.86
C LEU A 633 9.28 13.98 1.74
N VAL A 634 8.71 14.05 0.54
CA VAL A 634 9.29 14.76 -0.61
C VAL A 634 8.84 16.22 -0.67
N GLY A 635 8.03 16.67 0.29
CA GLY A 635 7.53 18.03 0.40
C GLY A 635 6.36 18.32 -0.55
N THR A 636 5.38 17.42 -0.60
CA THR A 636 4.10 17.69 -1.27
C THR A 636 3.23 18.62 -0.41
N SER A 637 2.08 19.05 -0.94
CA SER A 637 1.11 19.91 -0.22
C SER A 637 -0.27 19.22 -0.13
N ASP A 638 -0.26 17.90 -0.03
CA ASP A 638 -1.45 17.06 -0.02
C ASP A 638 -1.81 16.59 1.41
N LEU A 639 -2.87 15.78 1.56
CA LEU A 639 -3.27 15.26 2.88
C LEU A 639 -2.15 14.45 3.56
N GLY A 640 -1.27 13.81 2.79
CA GLY A 640 -0.12 13.10 3.35
C GLY A 640 0.82 14.05 4.08
N GLN A 641 1.00 15.26 3.55
CA GLN A 641 1.80 16.30 4.19
C GLN A 641 1.20 16.74 5.51
N GLU A 642 -0.11 16.95 5.59
CA GLU A 642 -0.77 17.32 6.85
C GLU A 642 -0.64 16.23 7.91
N ILE A 643 -0.72 14.96 7.52
CA ILE A 643 -0.46 13.83 8.43
C ILE A 643 0.98 13.89 8.96
N TYR A 644 1.95 14.15 8.08
CA TYR A 644 3.36 14.26 8.46
C TYR A 644 3.64 15.48 9.37
N ILE A 645 3.02 16.63 9.09
CA ILE A 645 3.12 17.84 9.91
C ILE A 645 2.51 17.58 11.30
N GLY A 646 1.31 17.00 11.36
CA GLY A 646 0.67 16.63 12.63
C GLY A 646 1.56 15.71 13.46
N LEU A 647 2.18 14.70 12.84
CA LEU A 647 3.12 13.81 13.52
C LEU A 647 4.37 14.56 14.04
N ASN A 648 5.00 15.39 13.21
CA ASN A 648 6.21 16.10 13.58
C ASN A 648 5.98 17.15 14.68
N ASN A 649 4.80 17.77 14.70
CA ASN A 649 4.41 18.78 15.68
C ASN A 649 3.76 18.19 16.94
N GLY A 650 3.44 16.90 16.94
CA GLY A 650 2.69 16.26 18.03
C GLY A 650 1.21 16.66 18.07
N ASP A 651 0.64 17.16 16.97
CA ASP A 651 -0.75 17.61 16.87
C ASP A 651 -1.66 16.47 16.38
N PHE A 652 -2.35 15.84 17.33
CA PHE A 652 -3.20 14.68 17.07
C PHE A 652 -4.37 15.01 16.15
N GLY A 653 -5.02 16.14 16.37
CA GLY A 653 -6.19 16.58 15.61
C GLY A 653 -5.86 16.74 14.13
N VAL A 654 -4.78 17.47 13.81
CA VAL A 654 -4.36 17.69 12.42
C VAL A 654 -4.03 16.35 11.75
N GLY A 655 -3.19 15.53 12.40
CA GLY A 655 -2.77 14.25 11.85
C GLY A 655 -3.94 13.27 11.64
N MET A 656 -4.87 13.22 12.59
CA MET A 656 -6.01 12.31 12.53
C MET A 656 -7.05 12.74 11.51
N ILE A 657 -7.39 14.04 11.42
CA ILE A 657 -8.35 14.54 10.42
C ILE A 657 -7.82 14.31 9.01
N ALA A 658 -6.55 14.65 8.77
CA ALA A 658 -5.93 14.41 7.47
C ALA A 658 -5.89 12.90 7.13
N GLY A 659 -5.62 12.04 8.13
CA GLY A 659 -5.66 10.58 7.99
C GLY A 659 -7.04 10.03 7.62
N ILE A 660 -8.09 10.48 8.32
CA ILE A 660 -9.48 10.11 8.00
C ILE A 660 -9.87 10.66 6.63
N GLY A 661 -9.42 11.88 6.30
CA GLY A 661 -9.66 12.49 5.00
C GLY A 661 -9.06 11.65 3.87
N MET A 662 -7.83 11.18 4.03
CA MET A 662 -7.18 10.32 3.05
C MET A 662 -7.87 8.96 2.93
N ALA A 663 -8.22 8.36 4.06
CA ALA A 663 -8.99 7.11 4.08
C ALA A 663 -10.34 7.26 3.36
N THR A 664 -11.00 8.42 3.54
CA THR A 664 -12.26 8.74 2.88
C THR A 664 -12.11 8.81 1.37
N LEU A 665 -11.06 9.49 0.86
CA LEU A 665 -10.75 9.51 -0.57
C LEU A 665 -10.48 8.09 -1.11
N ALA A 666 -9.68 7.30 -0.39
CA ALA A 666 -9.36 5.92 -0.75
C ALA A 666 -10.65 5.06 -0.87
N MET A 667 -11.52 5.12 0.14
CA MET A 667 -12.78 4.37 0.18
C MET A 667 -13.74 4.79 -0.94
N ILE A 668 -13.84 6.09 -1.23
CA ILE A 668 -14.66 6.57 -2.34
C ILE A 668 -14.14 5.98 -3.65
N ALA A 669 -12.84 6.05 -3.91
CA ALA A 669 -12.23 5.53 -5.13
C ALA A 669 -12.37 4.00 -5.26
N ASP A 670 -12.10 3.23 -4.20
CA ASP A 670 -12.25 1.76 -4.18
C ASP A 670 -13.71 1.34 -4.43
N ARG A 671 -14.67 1.91 -3.68
CA ARG A 671 -16.07 1.52 -3.79
C ARG A 671 -16.66 1.88 -5.16
N MET A 672 -16.28 3.02 -5.74
CA MET A 672 -16.68 3.39 -7.09
C MET A 672 -16.13 2.41 -8.13
N THR A 673 -14.84 2.09 -8.06
CA THR A 673 -14.18 1.19 -9.01
C THR A 673 -14.75 -0.23 -8.93
N ARG A 674 -14.96 -0.76 -7.72
CA ARG A 674 -15.63 -2.05 -7.51
C ARG A 674 -17.06 -2.07 -8.02
N GLY A 675 -17.81 -0.98 -7.85
CA GLY A 675 -19.17 -0.83 -8.37
C GLY A 675 -19.23 -1.00 -9.90
N TYR A 676 -18.31 -0.34 -10.62
CA TYR A 676 -18.18 -0.50 -12.07
C TYR A 676 -17.74 -1.92 -12.48
N SER A 677 -16.77 -2.51 -11.76
CA SER A 677 -16.30 -3.87 -12.04
C SER A 677 -17.41 -4.92 -11.91
N ARG A 678 -18.23 -4.86 -10.85
CA ARG A 678 -19.38 -5.77 -10.65
C ARG A 678 -20.40 -5.68 -11.79
N LYS A 679 -20.70 -4.46 -12.25
CA LYS A 679 -21.61 -4.24 -13.40
C LYS A 679 -21.04 -4.78 -14.71
N GLY A 680 -19.73 -4.62 -14.92
CA GLY A 680 -19.02 -5.19 -16.07
C GLY A 680 -19.11 -6.71 -16.10
N ARG A 681 -18.87 -7.38 -14.96
CA ARG A 681 -19.00 -8.85 -14.84
C ARG A 681 -20.41 -9.36 -15.10
N ALA A 682 -21.43 -8.69 -14.53
CA ALA A 682 -22.82 -9.04 -14.77
C ALA A 682 -23.21 -8.91 -16.25
N ALA A 683 -22.70 -7.90 -16.97
CA ALA A 683 -22.94 -7.73 -18.40
C ALA A 683 -22.30 -8.83 -19.27
N LEU A 684 -21.25 -9.49 -18.77
CA LEU A 684 -20.56 -10.60 -19.43
C LEU A 684 -21.08 -11.99 -19.00
N GLY A 685 -22.12 -12.05 -18.15
CA GLY A 685 -22.65 -13.32 -17.64
C GLY A 685 -21.74 -14.05 -16.64
N GLN A 686 -20.79 -13.33 -16.02
CA GLN A 686 -19.78 -13.87 -15.09
C GLN A 686 -20.06 -13.48 -13.63
N GLY A 687 -21.30 -13.14 -13.28
CA GLY A 687 -21.66 -12.44 -12.04
C GLY A 687 -22.61 -13.21 -11.15
#